data_AF-A0A3D3M7L8-F1
#
_entry.id   AF-A0A3D3M7L8-F1
#
_cell.length_a   1.000
_cell.length_b   1.000
_cell.length_c   1.000
_cell.angle_alpha   90.00
_cell.angle_beta   90.00
_cell.angle_gamma   90.00
#
_symmetry.space_group_name_H-M   'P 1'
#
loop_
_entity.id
_entity.type
_entity.pdbx_description
1 polymer ?
#
loop_
_entity_poly.entity_id
_entity_poly.type
_entity_poly.pdbx_seq_one_letter_code
_entity_poly.pdbx_strand_id
1 'polypeptide(L)'
;MLLAVLLGVSVFQSNRLHTADSSFFGNFDRFSQGLVAGNIIAHDEGVADPLWNLGFVTVNGNGERSDNIWNTWRGFVQNNAVESVSLSPYASQYGIQGVIFLELHKLFGSDITGLQLFNSIAFSLVITLLAFLFTRAYDWRFGVVFFLVMITSPWVVSFARNLYWVPFTWFLPAVFATLAYLSKSTLSRALCLFGVGAAVFLKSLAGYEYLSNVTLFACSVFVIAPFFRQRDRRHGSNFALGCLAFVACVLGFICALLVHAGMRGDTIAQGLVNILEQDVKRRTYGDPSHFDPILRESLTVAITDVIAMYWRTWVTPVIVGVPAMGLNIASIFVLFGLLYSLAKKQAIGIKVLAVLVVYFLASISWFVAAKAHSWVHTQLNYVLWYFGFIQALAYGVVSSAILFGRAFLAWRRNLSLGGKRVLTGCAVAALLVLLGVAQAVRVDHFDKKIDARIAESLGSVEVGNGFKVLFFKDRNAMLVNASCSDFKPSAKVMLHAYPDDPQAPVSNLDFSWKKRDISTPLFSKYSGSCMANLPRIDFRFKALDVGQYELNDEQQIKILWQGRADVDTTRYVREVTALNYTDSNWENGISRTAPAFFTQNTFVNRQSLAIGDLLKMGNAEPRTIGRIAYSEDYINVYFDGDLFDPKLSGFPNKLEILPK
;
A
#
# COMPACT_ATOMS: atom_id res chain seq x y z
N MET A 1 1.64 27.32 -10.09
CA MET A 1 1.83 26.05 -10.83
C MET A 1 3.08 25.33 -10.35
N LEU A 2 4.27 25.95 -10.43
CA LEU A 2 5.52 25.34 -9.96
C LEU A 2 5.44 24.80 -8.51
N LEU A 3 4.92 25.57 -7.56
CA LEU A 3 4.73 25.11 -6.18
C LEU A 3 3.86 23.85 -6.05
N ALA A 4 2.80 23.74 -6.86
CA ALA A 4 1.94 22.56 -6.88
C ALA A 4 2.67 21.35 -7.47
N VAL A 5 3.48 21.55 -8.52
CA VAL A 5 4.35 20.49 -9.06
C VAL A 5 5.34 20.02 -8.00
N LEU A 6 6.04 20.93 -7.32
CA LEU A 6 7.01 20.59 -6.27
C LEU A 6 6.36 19.86 -5.09
N LEU A 7 5.17 20.31 -4.67
CA LEU A 7 4.38 19.62 -3.64
C LEU A 7 4.01 18.21 -4.11
N GLY A 8 3.47 18.07 -5.33
CA GLY A 8 3.14 16.77 -5.91
C GLY A 8 4.34 15.84 -5.99
N VAL A 9 5.51 16.33 -6.43
CA VAL A 9 6.74 15.52 -6.48
C VAL A 9 7.16 15.05 -5.10
N SER A 10 7.14 15.96 -4.10
CA SER A 10 7.47 15.60 -2.72
C SER A 10 6.56 14.47 -2.20
N VAL A 11 5.26 14.56 -2.46
CA VAL A 11 4.30 13.55 -2.03
C VAL A 11 4.45 12.25 -2.81
N PHE A 12 4.53 12.30 -4.14
CA PHE A 12 4.59 11.12 -5.00
C PHE A 12 5.91 10.35 -4.87
N GLN A 13 7.04 11.05 -4.68
CA GLN A 13 8.34 10.41 -4.54
C GLN A 13 8.55 9.82 -3.14
N SER A 14 8.15 10.55 -2.11
CA SER A 14 8.58 10.27 -0.72
C SER A 14 7.44 10.07 0.27
N ASN A 15 6.18 10.08 -0.19
CA ASN A 15 5.00 9.97 0.67
C ASN A 15 5.03 10.96 1.85
N ARG A 16 5.47 12.21 1.59
CA ARG A 16 5.80 13.20 2.65
C ARG A 16 4.63 13.59 3.54
N LEU A 17 3.40 13.44 3.04
CA LEU A 17 2.17 13.68 3.81
C LEU A 17 1.70 12.46 4.61
N HIS A 18 2.47 11.36 4.60
CA HIS A 18 2.08 10.07 5.20
C HIS A 18 0.70 9.62 4.69
N THR A 19 0.50 9.77 3.37
CA THR A 19 -0.77 9.53 2.72
C THR A 19 -1.09 8.04 2.66
N ALA A 20 -0.12 7.25 2.21
CA ALA A 20 -0.18 5.80 2.25
C ALA A 20 0.56 5.28 3.50
N ASP A 21 0.16 4.11 4.00
CA ASP A 21 0.97 3.38 4.97
C ASP A 21 2.39 3.16 4.41
N SER A 22 3.42 3.26 5.25
CA SER A 22 4.82 3.19 4.81
C SER A 22 5.18 1.84 4.19
N SER A 23 4.63 0.73 4.71
CA SER A 23 4.82 -0.60 4.13
C SER A 23 4.09 -0.69 2.79
N PHE A 24 2.84 -0.24 2.73
CA PHE A 24 2.07 -0.22 1.49
C PHE A 24 2.77 0.59 0.40
N PHE A 25 3.20 1.83 0.67
CA PHE A 25 3.92 2.69 -0.28
C PHE A 25 5.31 2.15 -0.67
N GLY A 26 6.02 1.56 0.29
CA GLY A 26 7.37 1.02 0.07
C GLY A 26 7.37 -0.24 -0.78
N ASN A 27 6.39 -1.12 -0.56
CA ASN A 27 6.29 -2.44 -1.19
C ASN A 27 5.30 -2.48 -2.36
N PHE A 28 4.67 -1.35 -2.70
CA PHE A 28 3.61 -1.30 -3.71
C PHE A 28 4.07 -1.84 -5.07
N ASP A 29 3.49 -2.97 -5.45
CA ASP A 29 3.66 -3.64 -6.75
C ASP A 29 5.12 -3.65 -7.25
N ARG A 30 6.03 -4.08 -6.35
CA ARG A 30 7.44 -4.32 -6.69
C ARG A 30 7.60 -5.43 -7.72
N PHE A 31 6.70 -6.40 -7.69
CA PHE A 31 6.66 -7.50 -8.65
C PHE A 31 6.67 -6.98 -10.10
N SER A 32 5.73 -6.11 -10.46
CA SER A 32 5.65 -5.59 -11.84
C SER A 32 6.78 -4.61 -12.14
N GLN A 33 7.23 -3.80 -11.18
CA GLN A 33 8.44 -2.96 -11.35
C GLN A 33 9.68 -3.80 -11.66
N GLY A 34 9.74 -5.01 -11.12
CA GLY A 34 10.78 -5.99 -11.40
C GLY A 34 10.92 -6.34 -12.88
N LEU A 35 9.86 -6.23 -13.69
CA LEU A 35 9.93 -6.48 -15.13
C LEU A 35 10.78 -5.45 -15.88
N VAL A 36 10.75 -4.20 -15.41
CA VAL A 36 11.56 -3.10 -15.99
C VAL A 36 13.01 -3.25 -15.53
N ALA A 37 13.21 -3.48 -14.23
CA ALA A 37 14.53 -3.70 -13.66
C ALA A 37 15.22 -4.94 -14.26
N GLY A 38 14.48 -6.02 -14.47
CA GLY A 38 14.97 -7.23 -15.12
C GLY A 38 15.44 -6.96 -16.54
N ASN A 39 14.69 -6.19 -17.32
CA ASN A 39 15.12 -5.81 -18.67
C ASN A 39 16.45 -5.04 -18.68
N ILE A 40 16.65 -4.13 -17.71
CA ILE A 40 17.90 -3.38 -17.57
C ILE A 40 19.07 -4.33 -17.24
N ILE A 41 18.90 -5.20 -16.22
CA ILE A 41 19.92 -6.19 -15.84
C ILE A 41 20.30 -7.08 -17.04
N ALA A 42 19.31 -7.59 -17.76
CA ALA A 42 19.57 -8.46 -18.91
C ALA A 42 20.36 -7.74 -20.01
N HIS A 43 20.15 -6.45 -20.20
CA HIS A 43 20.89 -5.66 -21.19
C HIS A 43 22.33 -5.35 -20.73
N ASP A 44 22.52 -5.03 -19.45
CA ASP A 44 23.85 -4.80 -18.88
C ASP A 44 24.73 -6.06 -18.94
N GLU A 45 24.11 -7.23 -18.78
CA GLU A 45 24.78 -8.54 -18.81
C GLU A 45 24.82 -9.19 -20.21
N GLY A 46 24.32 -8.49 -21.24
CA GLY A 46 24.38 -8.96 -22.63
C GLY A 46 23.50 -10.18 -22.96
N VAL A 47 22.49 -10.48 -22.13
CA VAL A 47 21.55 -11.60 -22.29
C VAL A 47 20.12 -11.14 -22.60
N ALA A 48 19.93 -9.85 -22.92
CA ALA A 48 18.63 -9.30 -23.28
C ALA A 48 18.06 -9.94 -24.55
N ASP A 49 16.75 -10.13 -24.55
CA ASP A 49 16.03 -10.57 -25.73
C ASP A 49 15.86 -9.38 -26.70
N PRO A 50 16.24 -9.51 -27.99
CA PRO A 50 16.16 -8.41 -28.94
C PRO A 50 14.73 -8.06 -29.36
N LEU A 51 13.76 -8.95 -29.13
CA LEU A 51 12.35 -8.77 -29.48
C LEU A 51 11.54 -8.18 -28.33
N TRP A 52 11.88 -8.49 -27.07
CA TRP A 52 11.05 -8.14 -25.90
C TRP A 52 11.68 -7.07 -25.02
N ASN A 53 10.87 -6.10 -24.58
CA ASN A 53 11.36 -4.95 -23.81
C ASN A 53 11.12 -5.06 -22.29
N LEU A 54 10.60 -6.20 -21.82
CA LEU A 54 10.31 -6.47 -20.42
C LEU A 54 10.51 -7.95 -20.14
N GLY A 55 10.92 -8.29 -18.92
CA GLY A 55 11.02 -9.70 -18.55
C GLY A 55 11.42 -9.92 -17.10
N PHE A 56 11.21 -11.16 -16.67
CA PHE A 56 11.67 -11.64 -15.38
C PHE A 56 13.11 -12.08 -15.50
N VAL A 57 13.96 -11.64 -14.58
CA VAL A 57 15.36 -12.05 -14.53
C VAL A 57 15.62 -12.95 -13.33
N THR A 58 16.43 -13.97 -13.57
CA THR A 58 17.01 -14.88 -12.58
C THR A 58 18.51 -14.63 -12.53
N VAL A 59 19.04 -14.33 -11.34
CA VAL A 59 20.49 -14.12 -11.14
C VAL A 59 21.00 -15.20 -10.19
N ASN A 60 22.04 -15.92 -10.62
CA ASN A 60 22.67 -17.01 -9.85
C ASN A 60 21.66 -18.05 -9.33
N GLY A 61 20.68 -18.42 -10.15
CA GLY A 61 19.60 -19.35 -9.78
C GLY A 61 18.53 -18.78 -8.82
N ASN A 62 18.66 -17.53 -8.39
CA ASN A 62 17.70 -16.83 -7.53
C ASN A 62 16.86 -15.84 -8.34
N GLY A 63 15.64 -16.23 -8.65
CA GLY A 63 14.66 -15.41 -9.38
C GLY A 63 13.67 -16.27 -10.15
N GLU A 64 12.45 -15.74 -10.33
CA GLU A 64 11.26 -16.28 -11.04
C GLU A 64 10.03 -16.34 -10.14
N ARG A 65 9.44 -15.16 -9.90
CA ARG A 65 8.11 -14.91 -9.31
C ARG A 65 8.00 -14.69 -7.80
N SER A 66 8.86 -13.85 -7.22
CA SER A 66 8.62 -13.30 -5.87
C SER A 66 9.11 -11.86 -5.75
N ASP A 67 8.77 -11.20 -4.62
CA ASP A 67 9.33 -9.89 -4.19
C ASP A 67 10.86 -9.80 -4.27
N ASN A 68 11.51 -10.96 -4.47
CA ASN A 68 12.92 -11.11 -4.74
C ASN A 68 13.43 -10.33 -5.96
N ILE A 69 12.66 -9.98 -6.99
CA ILE A 69 13.25 -9.24 -8.15
C ILE A 69 13.78 -7.85 -7.74
N TRP A 70 13.12 -7.19 -6.78
CA TRP A 70 13.63 -5.95 -6.19
C TRP A 70 14.88 -6.17 -5.33
N ASN A 71 14.99 -7.33 -4.69
CA ASN A 71 16.19 -7.77 -4.00
C ASN A 71 17.27 -8.22 -4.98
N THR A 72 16.91 -8.74 -6.16
CA THR A 72 17.80 -9.12 -7.26
C THR A 72 18.41 -7.88 -7.89
N TRP A 73 17.66 -6.78 -8.05
CA TRP A 73 18.25 -5.49 -8.41
C TRP A 73 19.23 -5.00 -7.34
N ARG A 74 18.84 -5.00 -6.05
CA ARG A 74 19.76 -4.57 -4.98
C ARG A 74 20.99 -5.49 -4.87
N GLY A 75 20.82 -6.79 -5.05
CA GLY A 75 21.88 -7.80 -5.04
C GLY A 75 22.81 -7.68 -6.25
N PHE A 76 22.27 -7.38 -7.44
CA PHE A 76 23.03 -7.06 -8.65
C PHE A 76 23.94 -5.85 -8.41
N VAL A 77 23.38 -4.79 -7.82
CA VAL A 77 24.11 -3.54 -7.53
C VAL A 77 25.10 -3.69 -6.37
N GLN A 78 24.85 -4.58 -5.42
CA GLN A 78 25.69 -4.71 -4.21
C GLN A 78 26.78 -5.79 -4.28
N ASN A 79 26.63 -6.84 -5.09
CA ASN A 79 27.50 -8.02 -4.94
C ASN A 79 28.58 -8.20 -6.02
N ASN A 80 28.57 -7.51 -7.17
CA ASN A 80 29.58 -7.67 -8.23
C ASN A 80 29.93 -9.12 -8.66
N ALA A 81 29.18 -10.13 -8.18
CA ALA A 81 29.40 -11.55 -8.38
C ALA A 81 28.17 -12.11 -9.11
N VAL A 82 27.96 -11.62 -10.33
CA VAL A 82 26.97 -12.16 -11.25
C VAL A 82 27.65 -13.32 -11.97
N GLU A 83 27.31 -14.56 -11.58
CA GLU A 83 27.86 -15.77 -12.19
C GLU A 83 27.00 -16.25 -13.36
N SER A 84 25.67 -16.07 -13.28
CA SER A 84 24.74 -16.42 -14.35
C SER A 84 23.48 -15.56 -14.32
N VAL A 85 23.03 -15.09 -15.50
CA VAL A 85 21.76 -14.38 -15.67
C VAL A 85 20.92 -15.07 -16.73
N SER A 86 19.65 -15.30 -16.45
CA SER A 86 18.66 -15.70 -17.46
C SER A 86 17.45 -14.76 -17.45
N LEU A 87 16.85 -14.59 -18.64
CA LEU A 87 15.69 -13.73 -18.88
C LEU A 87 14.51 -14.56 -19.36
N SER A 88 13.35 -14.35 -18.76
CA SER A 88 12.05 -14.85 -19.24
C SER A 88 11.20 -13.66 -19.73
N PRO A 89 10.97 -13.53 -21.05
CA PRO A 89 10.25 -12.39 -21.61
C PRO A 89 8.82 -12.23 -21.11
N TYR A 90 8.39 -10.98 -20.90
CA TYR A 90 7.01 -10.65 -20.56
C TYR A 90 6.19 -10.35 -21.80
N ALA A 91 5.50 -11.38 -22.31
CA ALA A 91 4.85 -11.34 -23.62
C ALA A 91 3.46 -10.67 -23.67
N SER A 92 3.01 -10.00 -22.62
CA SER A 92 1.63 -9.46 -22.56
C SER A 92 1.50 -8.01 -23.02
N GLN A 93 2.60 -7.34 -23.40
CA GLN A 93 2.60 -5.98 -23.93
C GLN A 93 3.90 -5.68 -24.69
N TYR A 94 3.91 -4.57 -25.45
CA TYR A 94 5.12 -4.08 -26.11
C TYR A 94 6.23 -3.70 -25.10
N GLY A 95 5.87 -2.99 -24.03
CA GLY A 95 6.80 -2.68 -22.93
C GLY A 95 7.68 -1.45 -23.15
N ILE A 96 7.14 -0.37 -23.74
CA ILE A 96 7.93 0.86 -24.04
C ILE A 96 8.63 1.47 -22.82
N GLN A 97 8.07 1.25 -21.63
CA GLN A 97 8.69 1.67 -20.37
C GLN A 97 10.05 1.01 -20.15
N GLY A 98 10.25 -0.24 -20.56
CA GLY A 98 11.56 -0.90 -20.51
C GLY A 98 12.59 -0.21 -21.40
N VAL A 99 12.20 0.20 -22.61
CA VAL A 99 13.06 0.96 -23.53
C VAL A 99 13.43 2.33 -22.94
N ILE A 100 12.44 3.08 -22.44
CA ILE A 100 12.67 4.42 -21.88
C ILE A 100 13.54 4.34 -20.63
N PHE A 101 13.26 3.41 -19.71
CA PHE A 101 14.02 3.30 -18.46
C PHE A 101 15.42 2.72 -18.67
N LEU A 102 15.65 1.92 -19.72
CA LEU A 102 16.99 1.51 -20.13
C LEU A 102 17.87 2.71 -20.50
N GLU A 103 17.33 3.67 -21.26
CA GLU A 103 18.05 4.90 -21.60
C GLU A 103 18.23 5.82 -20.40
N LEU A 104 17.21 5.97 -19.55
CA LEU A 104 17.31 6.77 -18.34
C LEU A 104 18.29 6.17 -17.32
N HIS A 105 18.43 4.84 -17.27
CA HIS A 105 19.37 4.16 -16.40
C HIS A 105 20.83 4.57 -16.70
N LYS A 106 21.17 4.86 -17.96
CA LYS A 106 22.50 5.39 -18.32
C LYS A 106 22.81 6.75 -17.65
N LEU A 107 21.79 7.53 -17.29
CA LEU A 107 21.93 8.82 -16.61
C LEU A 107 21.96 8.70 -15.09
N PHE A 108 21.11 7.84 -14.52
CA PHE A 108 20.95 7.69 -13.06
C PHE A 108 21.79 6.55 -12.46
N GLY A 109 22.39 5.73 -13.31
CA GLY A 109 23.03 4.48 -12.91
C GLY A 109 22.06 3.54 -12.20
N SER A 110 22.62 2.72 -11.33
CA SER A 110 21.94 1.67 -10.56
C SER A 110 20.93 2.12 -9.50
N ASP A 111 20.67 3.43 -9.36
CA ASP A 111 19.70 3.94 -8.40
C ASP A 111 18.27 3.97 -8.96
N ILE A 112 17.45 3.00 -8.55
CA ILE A 112 16.01 3.00 -8.91
C ILE A 112 15.30 4.25 -8.39
N THR A 113 15.75 4.85 -7.30
CA THR A 113 15.13 6.07 -6.76
C THR A 113 15.18 7.20 -7.80
N GLY A 114 16.26 7.29 -8.58
CA GLY A 114 16.40 8.20 -9.71
C GLY A 114 15.40 7.91 -10.85
N LEU A 115 15.22 6.63 -11.21
CA LEU A 115 14.22 6.24 -12.22
C LEU A 115 12.78 6.52 -11.75
N GLN A 116 12.50 6.24 -10.48
CA GLN A 116 11.22 6.54 -9.84
C GLN A 116 10.95 8.05 -9.78
N LEU A 117 12.00 8.87 -9.59
CA LEU A 117 11.91 10.32 -9.57
C LEU A 117 11.41 10.87 -10.92
N PHE A 118 11.85 10.31 -12.05
CA PHE A 118 11.32 10.69 -13.36
C PHE A 118 9.80 10.53 -13.43
N ASN A 119 9.27 9.38 -13.00
CA ASN A 119 7.83 9.13 -12.96
C ASN A 119 7.11 10.10 -12.01
N SER A 120 7.66 10.32 -10.81
CA SER A 120 7.09 11.28 -9.85
C SER A 120 7.00 12.70 -10.42
N ILE A 121 8.03 13.15 -11.14
CA ILE A 121 8.05 14.46 -11.82
C ILE A 121 7.01 14.51 -12.94
N ALA A 122 7.03 13.55 -13.86
CA ALA A 122 6.11 13.49 -14.99
C ALA A 122 4.66 13.41 -14.51
N PHE A 123 4.38 12.57 -13.51
CA PHE A 123 3.05 12.42 -12.93
C PHE A 123 2.60 13.72 -12.24
N SER A 124 3.46 14.34 -11.44
CA SER A 124 3.15 15.62 -10.79
C SER A 124 2.85 16.73 -11.79
N LEU A 125 3.62 16.81 -12.88
CA LEU A 125 3.40 17.75 -13.97
C LEU A 125 2.03 17.54 -14.63
N VAL A 126 1.71 16.30 -15.03
CA VAL A 126 0.45 15.97 -15.70
C VAL A 126 -0.75 16.24 -14.79
N ILE A 127 -0.70 15.81 -13.53
CA ILE A 127 -1.80 16.02 -12.57
C ILE A 127 -1.98 17.50 -12.24
N THR A 128 -0.90 18.26 -12.07
CA THR A 128 -0.97 19.71 -11.83
C THR A 128 -1.55 20.45 -13.03
N LEU A 129 -1.09 20.10 -14.25
CA LEU A 129 -1.59 20.69 -15.49
C LEU A 129 -3.07 20.38 -15.66
N LEU A 130 -3.48 19.12 -15.46
CA LEU A 130 -4.87 18.71 -15.58
C LEU A 130 -5.76 19.41 -14.55
N ALA A 131 -5.32 19.52 -13.29
CA ALA A 131 -6.03 20.28 -12.26
C ALA A 131 -6.25 21.74 -12.69
N PHE A 132 -5.22 22.40 -13.23
CA PHE A 132 -5.33 23.76 -13.73
C PHE A 132 -6.29 23.85 -14.94
N LEU A 133 -6.22 22.90 -15.86
CA LEU A 133 -7.14 22.84 -17.00
C LEU A 133 -8.59 22.65 -16.55
N PHE A 134 -8.84 21.84 -15.52
CA PHE A 134 -10.18 21.68 -14.93
C PHE A 134 -10.68 22.95 -14.24
N THR A 135 -9.82 23.81 -13.69
CA THR A 135 -10.26 25.15 -13.22
C THR A 135 -10.87 26.00 -14.34
N ARG A 136 -10.40 25.80 -15.58
CA ARG A 136 -10.84 26.52 -16.77
C ARG A 136 -12.04 25.85 -17.45
N ALA A 137 -12.05 24.53 -17.51
CA ALA A 137 -13.11 23.76 -18.16
C ALA A 137 -14.39 23.67 -17.30
N TYR A 138 -14.22 23.53 -15.98
CA TYR A 138 -15.32 23.41 -15.01
C TYR A 138 -15.39 24.65 -14.13
N ASP A 139 -14.78 24.60 -12.94
CA ASP A 139 -14.61 25.74 -12.05
C ASP A 139 -13.38 25.55 -11.14
N TRP A 140 -12.95 26.62 -10.48
CA TRP A 140 -11.75 26.61 -9.64
C TRP A 140 -11.83 25.61 -8.47
N ARG A 141 -13.03 25.36 -7.92
CA ARG A 141 -13.21 24.45 -6.79
C ARG A 141 -12.95 23.02 -7.23
N PHE A 142 -13.49 22.63 -8.39
CA PHE A 142 -13.23 21.29 -8.92
C PHE A 142 -11.75 21.07 -9.18
N GLY A 143 -11.05 22.03 -9.82
CA GLY A 143 -9.62 21.89 -10.07
C GLY A 143 -8.78 21.75 -8.79
N VAL A 144 -9.09 22.52 -7.75
CA VAL A 144 -8.42 22.40 -6.44
C VAL A 144 -8.74 21.07 -5.76
N VAL A 145 -10.02 20.67 -5.71
CA VAL A 145 -10.44 19.39 -5.13
C VAL A 145 -9.78 18.22 -5.87
N PHE A 146 -9.72 18.28 -7.20
CA PHE A 146 -9.07 17.27 -8.01
C PHE A 146 -7.60 17.09 -7.58
N PHE A 147 -6.84 18.19 -7.53
CA PHE A 147 -5.44 18.14 -7.13
C PHE A 147 -5.25 17.60 -5.70
N LEU A 148 -6.04 18.09 -4.75
CA LEU A 148 -5.96 17.67 -3.34
C LEU A 148 -6.22 16.18 -3.19
N VAL A 149 -7.25 15.63 -3.84
CA VAL A 149 -7.55 14.19 -3.80
C VAL A 149 -6.40 13.38 -4.40
N MET A 150 -5.77 13.84 -5.49
CA MET A 150 -4.66 13.11 -6.12
C MET A 150 -3.44 12.99 -5.18
N ILE A 151 -3.09 14.07 -4.45
CA ILE A 151 -1.95 14.02 -3.51
C ILE A 151 -2.30 13.41 -2.14
N THR A 152 -3.58 13.20 -1.84
CA THR A 152 -4.04 12.63 -0.56
C THR A 152 -4.59 11.21 -0.69
N SER A 153 -4.55 10.59 -1.87
CA SER A 153 -4.99 9.21 -2.09
C SER A 153 -3.88 8.19 -1.84
N PRO A 154 -4.07 7.19 -0.96
CA PRO A 154 -3.08 6.13 -0.75
C PRO A 154 -2.75 5.35 -2.04
N TRP A 155 -3.77 5.09 -2.87
CA TRP A 155 -3.62 4.39 -4.13
C TRP A 155 -2.83 5.21 -5.15
N VAL A 156 -3.22 6.46 -5.38
CA VAL A 156 -2.55 7.33 -6.36
C VAL A 156 -1.10 7.56 -5.97
N VAL A 157 -0.83 7.86 -4.69
CA VAL A 157 0.53 8.10 -4.20
C VAL A 157 1.41 6.86 -4.37
N SER A 158 0.87 5.66 -4.13
CA SER A 158 1.64 4.41 -4.25
C SER A 158 1.94 4.03 -5.71
N PHE A 159 1.04 4.34 -6.64
CA PHE A 159 1.29 4.16 -8.08
C PHE A 159 2.27 5.20 -8.63
N ALA A 160 2.31 6.41 -8.07
CA ALA A 160 2.87 7.61 -8.72
C ALA A 160 4.30 7.47 -9.25
N ARG A 161 5.15 6.70 -8.54
CA ARG A 161 6.56 6.50 -8.89
C ARG A 161 6.86 5.17 -9.59
N ASN A 162 5.85 4.32 -9.79
CA ASN A 162 6.03 2.94 -10.23
C ASN A 162 6.49 2.84 -11.69
N LEU A 163 7.61 2.13 -11.92
CA LEU A 163 8.26 1.99 -13.23
C LEU A 163 7.45 1.21 -14.26
N TYR A 164 6.68 0.21 -13.83
CA TYR A 164 5.86 -0.60 -14.74
C TYR A 164 4.64 0.18 -15.23
N TRP A 165 3.96 0.85 -14.30
CA TRP A 165 2.66 1.46 -14.55
C TRP A 165 2.73 2.81 -15.26
N VAL A 166 3.83 3.56 -15.07
CA VAL A 166 4.09 4.85 -15.74
C VAL A 166 2.85 5.76 -15.68
N PRO A 167 2.34 6.08 -14.48
CA PRO A 167 0.96 6.53 -14.29
C PRO A 167 0.64 7.89 -14.92
N PHE A 168 1.64 8.69 -15.29
CA PHE A 168 1.40 9.95 -16.02
C PHE A 168 0.74 9.72 -17.38
N THR A 169 1.01 8.58 -18.02
CA THR A 169 0.40 8.20 -19.30
C THR A 169 -1.11 7.95 -19.17
N TRP A 170 -1.61 7.67 -17.97
CA TRP A 170 -3.04 7.40 -17.74
C TRP A 170 -3.90 8.66 -17.83
N PHE A 171 -3.31 9.82 -17.48
CA PHE A 171 -4.01 11.10 -17.41
C PHE A 171 -3.62 12.05 -18.56
N LEU A 172 -2.54 11.74 -19.27
CA LEU A 172 -2.07 12.52 -20.42
C LEU A 172 -3.11 12.67 -21.54
N PRO A 173 -3.91 11.65 -21.91
CA PRO A 173 -4.99 11.82 -22.88
C PRO A 173 -6.02 12.88 -22.44
N ALA A 174 -6.34 12.96 -21.14
CA ALA A 174 -7.28 13.94 -20.61
C ALA A 174 -6.73 15.38 -20.62
N VAL A 175 -5.42 15.55 -20.50
CA VAL A 175 -4.76 16.85 -20.70
C VAL A 175 -5.02 17.34 -22.12
N PHE A 176 -4.71 16.53 -23.13
CA PHE A 176 -4.92 16.89 -24.53
C PHE A 176 -6.40 17.04 -24.89
N ALA A 177 -7.28 16.20 -24.35
CA ALA A 177 -8.73 16.32 -24.56
C ALA A 177 -9.26 17.63 -24.00
N THR A 178 -8.80 18.04 -22.80
CA THR A 178 -9.21 19.31 -22.20
C THR A 178 -8.64 20.51 -22.97
N LEU A 179 -7.40 20.41 -23.48
CA LEU A 179 -6.83 21.43 -24.38
C LEU A 179 -7.60 21.52 -25.71
N ALA A 180 -8.03 20.40 -26.29
CA ALA A 180 -8.87 20.38 -27.49
C ALA A 180 -10.22 21.07 -27.23
N TYR A 181 -10.83 20.82 -26.08
CA TYR A 181 -12.07 21.48 -25.65
C TYR A 181 -11.90 23.00 -25.49
N LEU A 182 -10.78 23.44 -24.89
CA LEU A 182 -10.50 24.87 -24.66
C LEU A 182 -9.95 25.59 -25.90
N SER A 183 -9.55 24.86 -26.95
CA SER A 183 -8.96 25.41 -28.16
C SER A 183 -9.97 26.18 -29.00
N LYS A 184 -9.60 27.41 -29.38
CA LYS A 184 -10.39 28.26 -30.30
C LYS A 184 -10.05 28.01 -31.77
N SER A 185 -8.77 27.73 -32.07
CA SER A 185 -8.29 27.44 -33.41
C SER A 185 -8.59 25.98 -33.81
N THR A 186 -9.05 25.79 -35.04
CA THR A 186 -9.27 24.45 -35.62
C THR A 186 -7.97 23.66 -35.71
N LEU A 187 -6.86 24.30 -36.08
CA LEU A 187 -5.55 23.65 -36.15
C LEU A 187 -5.09 23.18 -34.76
N SER A 188 -5.16 24.06 -33.75
CA SER A 188 -4.80 23.69 -32.37
C SER A 188 -5.68 22.56 -31.84
N ARG A 189 -6.98 22.59 -32.15
CA ARG A 189 -7.91 21.51 -31.79
C ARG A 189 -7.54 20.19 -32.46
N ALA A 190 -7.22 20.21 -33.75
CA ALA A 190 -6.77 19.02 -34.49
C ALA A 190 -5.46 18.46 -33.91
N LEU A 191 -4.48 19.32 -33.62
CA LEU A 191 -3.22 18.93 -32.96
C LEU A 191 -3.46 18.33 -31.57
N CYS A 192 -4.40 18.89 -30.79
CA CYS A 192 -4.76 18.31 -29.49
C CYS A 192 -5.47 16.96 -29.64
N LEU A 193 -6.35 16.77 -30.64
CA LEU A 193 -6.97 15.47 -30.92
C LEU A 193 -5.93 14.44 -31.36
N PHE A 194 -4.96 14.83 -32.18
CA PHE A 194 -3.79 13.99 -32.47
C PHE A 194 -3.03 13.65 -31.18
N GLY A 195 -2.81 14.64 -30.30
CA GLY A 195 -2.21 14.44 -28.98
C GLY A 195 -2.98 13.46 -28.09
N VAL A 196 -4.32 13.43 -28.14
CA VAL A 196 -5.14 12.42 -27.47
C VAL A 196 -4.79 11.02 -27.98
N GLY A 197 -4.81 10.82 -29.29
CA GLY A 197 -4.46 9.53 -29.90
C GLY A 197 -3.02 9.10 -29.62
N ALA A 198 -2.07 10.03 -29.73
CA ALA A 198 -0.66 9.78 -29.43
C ALA A 198 -0.42 9.42 -27.95
N ALA A 199 -1.12 10.07 -27.02
CA ALA A 199 -1.03 9.74 -25.61
C ALA A 199 -1.62 8.34 -25.30
N VAL A 200 -2.73 7.96 -25.95
CA VAL A 200 -3.30 6.61 -25.81
C VAL A 200 -2.42 5.54 -26.47
N PHE A 201 -1.81 5.86 -27.61
CA PHE A 201 -0.80 5.01 -28.24
C PHE A 201 0.37 4.76 -27.27
N LEU A 202 0.95 5.81 -26.69
CA LEU A 202 2.02 5.69 -25.70
C LEU A 202 1.59 4.87 -24.47
N LYS A 203 0.40 5.15 -23.91
CA LYS A 203 -0.13 4.36 -22.79
C LYS A 203 -0.27 2.89 -23.16
N SER A 204 -0.78 2.59 -24.35
CA SER A 204 -1.06 1.22 -24.80
C SER A 204 0.22 0.45 -25.13
N LEU A 205 1.29 1.13 -25.57
CA LEU A 205 2.63 0.52 -25.68
C LEU A 205 3.20 0.17 -24.30
N ALA A 206 2.82 0.91 -23.25
CA ALA A 206 3.22 0.63 -21.88
C ALA A 206 2.32 -0.38 -21.16
N GLY A 207 1.17 -0.72 -21.76
CA GLY A 207 0.21 -1.72 -21.26
C GLY A 207 -1.24 -1.36 -21.53
N TYR A 208 -2.10 -2.37 -21.64
CA TYR A 208 -3.53 -2.21 -21.96
C TYR A 208 -4.42 -2.00 -20.74
N GLU A 209 -3.85 -2.08 -19.54
CA GLU A 209 -4.56 -1.95 -18.29
C GLU A 209 -5.23 -0.57 -18.19
N TYR A 210 -6.49 -0.59 -17.76
CA TYR A 210 -7.35 0.57 -17.50
C TYR A 210 -7.77 1.36 -18.75
N LEU A 211 -7.55 0.84 -19.95
CA LEU A 211 -7.76 1.57 -21.20
C LEU A 211 -9.19 2.12 -21.37
N SER A 212 -10.22 1.37 -20.97
CA SER A 212 -11.61 1.86 -21.02
C SER A 212 -11.82 3.06 -20.10
N ASN A 213 -11.25 3.02 -18.88
CA ASN A 213 -11.35 4.10 -17.92
C ASN A 213 -10.55 5.33 -18.37
N VAL A 214 -9.29 5.14 -18.83
CA VAL A 214 -8.45 6.20 -19.42
C VAL A 214 -9.17 6.90 -20.57
N THR A 215 -9.76 6.14 -21.48
CA THR A 215 -10.50 6.66 -22.63
C THR A 215 -11.73 7.46 -22.22
N LEU A 216 -12.59 6.90 -21.37
CA LEU A 216 -13.81 7.59 -20.93
C LEU A 216 -13.49 8.80 -20.04
N PHE A 217 -12.44 8.74 -19.22
CA PHE A 217 -11.95 9.87 -18.45
C PHE A 217 -11.49 11.01 -19.35
N ALA A 218 -10.75 10.73 -20.43
CA ALA A 218 -10.37 11.74 -21.42
C ALA A 218 -11.58 12.37 -22.12
N CYS A 219 -12.56 11.55 -22.52
CA CYS A 219 -13.79 12.02 -23.15
C CYS A 219 -14.74 12.79 -22.21
N SER A 220 -14.60 12.61 -20.88
CA SER A 220 -15.53 13.15 -19.88
C SER A 220 -15.72 14.67 -19.97
N VAL A 221 -14.66 15.42 -20.32
CA VAL A 221 -14.69 16.88 -20.37
C VAL A 221 -15.71 17.41 -21.37
N PHE A 222 -15.90 16.73 -22.49
CA PHE A 222 -16.83 17.13 -23.55
C PHE A 222 -18.30 16.96 -23.14
N VAL A 223 -18.57 16.07 -22.16
CA VAL A 223 -19.90 15.82 -21.61
C VAL A 223 -20.17 16.71 -20.39
N ILE A 224 -19.17 16.86 -19.51
CA ILE A 224 -19.31 17.57 -18.23
C ILE A 224 -19.24 19.09 -18.40
N ALA A 225 -18.25 19.60 -19.14
CA ALA A 225 -17.97 21.04 -19.20
C ALA A 225 -19.15 21.90 -19.68
N PRO A 226 -20.04 21.44 -20.59
CA PRO A 226 -21.27 22.16 -20.94
C PRO A 226 -22.12 22.57 -19.74
N PHE A 227 -22.19 21.77 -18.68
CA PHE A 227 -22.99 22.05 -17.49
C PHE A 227 -22.43 23.21 -16.64
N PHE A 228 -21.16 23.56 -16.84
CA PHE A 228 -20.48 24.64 -16.13
C PHE A 228 -20.59 25.99 -16.86
N ARG A 229 -21.07 26.03 -18.11
CA ARG A 229 -21.29 27.26 -18.89
C ARG A 229 -22.68 27.87 -18.63
N GLN A 230 -22.76 29.20 -18.62
CA GLN A 230 -23.99 29.94 -18.30
C GLN A 230 -24.87 30.31 -19.51
N ARG A 231 -24.32 30.48 -20.72
CA ARG A 231 -25.05 31.09 -21.86
C ARG A 231 -25.20 30.22 -23.11
N ASP A 232 -24.27 29.31 -23.38
CA ASP A 232 -24.36 28.40 -24.52
C ASP A 232 -23.65 27.08 -24.20
N ARG A 233 -24.42 26.00 -24.15
CA ARG A 233 -23.93 24.68 -23.77
C ARG A 233 -23.48 23.84 -24.97
N ARG A 234 -23.92 24.18 -26.20
CA ARG A 234 -23.69 23.43 -27.46
C ARG A 234 -23.46 21.92 -27.28
N HIS A 235 -24.38 21.23 -26.58
CA HIS A 235 -24.17 19.82 -26.19
C HIS A 235 -23.83 18.93 -27.39
N GLY A 236 -24.52 19.12 -28.53
CA GLY A 236 -24.27 18.31 -29.74
C GLY A 236 -22.87 18.51 -30.33
N SER A 237 -22.39 19.76 -30.44
CA SER A 237 -21.05 20.04 -30.97
C SER A 237 -19.96 19.55 -30.02
N ASN A 238 -20.15 19.70 -28.71
CA ASN A 238 -19.21 19.17 -27.72
C ASN A 238 -19.20 17.64 -27.73
N PHE A 239 -20.37 17.01 -27.80
CA PHE A 239 -20.48 15.55 -27.92
C PHE A 239 -19.80 15.03 -29.19
N ALA A 240 -20.00 15.67 -30.34
CA ALA A 240 -19.32 15.32 -31.59
C ALA A 240 -17.79 15.42 -31.45
N LEU A 241 -17.29 16.46 -30.79
CA LEU A 241 -15.85 16.57 -30.49
C LEU A 241 -15.38 15.46 -29.52
N GLY A 242 -16.21 15.08 -28.56
CA GLY A 242 -15.99 13.92 -27.69
C GLY A 242 -15.91 12.60 -28.47
N CYS A 243 -16.76 12.40 -29.48
CA CYS A 243 -16.70 11.26 -30.39
C CYS A 243 -15.40 11.26 -31.20
N LEU A 244 -14.95 12.42 -31.70
CA LEU A 244 -13.66 12.53 -32.40
C LEU A 244 -12.49 12.18 -31.47
N ALA A 245 -12.53 12.64 -30.21
CA ALA A 245 -11.53 12.26 -29.21
C ALA A 245 -11.56 10.75 -28.92
N PHE A 246 -12.74 10.14 -28.82
CA PHE A 246 -12.89 8.70 -28.65
C PHE A 246 -12.30 7.92 -29.84
N VAL A 247 -12.60 8.35 -31.07
CA VAL A 247 -12.01 7.77 -32.29
C VAL A 247 -10.48 7.90 -32.26
N ALA A 248 -9.93 9.04 -31.85
CA ALA A 248 -8.49 9.22 -31.70
C ALA A 248 -7.89 8.24 -30.68
N CYS A 249 -8.55 8.00 -29.53
CA CYS A 249 -8.15 6.99 -28.56
C CYS A 249 -8.12 5.58 -29.18
N VAL A 250 -9.17 5.21 -29.91
CA VAL A 250 -9.27 3.89 -30.57
C VAL A 250 -8.16 3.72 -31.61
N LEU A 251 -7.88 4.73 -32.43
CA LEU A 251 -6.80 4.70 -33.41
C LEU A 251 -5.43 4.55 -32.72
N GLY A 252 -5.18 5.29 -31.63
CA GLY A 252 -3.97 5.15 -30.84
C GLY A 252 -3.79 3.75 -30.27
N PHE A 253 -4.86 3.15 -29.75
CA PHE A 253 -4.86 1.76 -29.28
C PHE A 253 -4.57 0.77 -30.40
N ILE A 254 -5.26 0.89 -31.56
CA ILE A 254 -5.07 -0.01 -32.71
C ILE A 254 -3.62 0.03 -33.17
N CYS A 255 -3.00 1.21 -33.29
CA CYS A 255 -1.59 1.31 -33.66
C CYS A 255 -0.68 0.55 -32.69
N ALA A 256 -0.88 0.69 -31.38
CA ALA A 256 -0.08 -0.02 -30.38
C ALA A 256 -0.34 -1.53 -30.38
N LEU A 257 -1.59 -1.94 -30.60
CA LEU A 257 -1.97 -3.34 -30.72
C LEU A 257 -1.31 -4.00 -31.93
N LEU A 258 -1.23 -3.31 -33.07
CA LEU A 258 -0.57 -3.82 -34.27
C LEU A 258 0.94 -3.96 -34.08
N VAL A 259 1.58 -3.01 -33.40
CA VAL A 259 3.01 -3.13 -33.03
C VAL A 259 3.22 -4.38 -32.17
N HIS A 260 2.42 -4.55 -31.11
CA HIS A 260 2.54 -5.71 -30.23
C HIS A 260 2.19 -7.03 -30.93
N ALA A 261 1.20 -7.05 -31.83
CA ALA A 261 0.85 -8.22 -32.63
C ALA A 261 2.03 -8.69 -33.49
N GLY A 262 2.83 -7.76 -34.03
CA GLY A 262 4.05 -8.09 -34.75
C GLY A 262 5.12 -8.81 -33.92
N MET A 263 5.06 -8.72 -32.59
CA MET A 263 5.95 -9.46 -31.68
C MET A 263 5.36 -10.81 -31.25
N ARG A 264 4.04 -10.98 -31.39
CA ARG A 264 3.31 -12.13 -30.81
C ARG A 264 3.16 -13.31 -31.77
N GLY A 265 3.53 -13.16 -33.04
CA GLY A 265 3.55 -14.24 -34.01
C GLY A 265 4.23 -13.82 -35.31
N ASP A 266 4.46 -14.78 -36.20
CA ASP A 266 5.18 -14.58 -37.46
C ASP A 266 4.47 -13.58 -38.41
N THR A 267 3.17 -13.37 -38.21
CA THR A 267 2.38 -12.37 -38.92
C THR A 267 1.52 -11.58 -37.95
N ILE A 268 1.14 -10.36 -38.33
CA ILE A 268 0.22 -9.51 -37.56
C ILE A 268 -1.10 -10.25 -37.27
N ALA A 269 -1.65 -10.98 -38.25
CA ALA A 269 -2.89 -11.73 -38.07
C ALA A 269 -2.75 -12.81 -37.00
N GLN A 270 -1.67 -13.60 -37.06
CA GLN A 270 -1.40 -14.62 -36.05
C GLN A 270 -1.14 -13.99 -34.66
N GLY A 271 -0.41 -12.88 -34.62
CA GLY A 271 -0.16 -12.15 -33.38
C GLY A 271 -1.44 -11.63 -32.72
N LEU A 272 -2.39 -11.11 -33.51
CA LEU A 272 -3.70 -10.68 -33.02
C LEU A 272 -4.50 -11.86 -32.43
N VAL A 273 -4.49 -13.01 -33.11
CA VAL A 273 -5.11 -14.24 -32.58
C VAL A 273 -4.45 -14.65 -31.27
N ASN A 274 -3.12 -14.67 -31.20
CA ASN A 274 -2.39 -15.04 -29.99
C ASN A 274 -2.70 -14.10 -28.82
N ILE A 275 -2.77 -12.78 -29.05
CA ILE A 275 -3.18 -11.80 -28.04
C ILE A 275 -4.63 -12.05 -27.58
N LEU A 276 -5.55 -12.32 -28.52
CA LEU A 276 -6.95 -12.58 -28.18
C LEU A 276 -7.08 -13.83 -27.29
N GLU A 277 -6.50 -14.94 -27.73
CA GLU A 277 -6.61 -16.24 -27.06
C GLU A 277 -5.88 -16.26 -25.71
N GLN A 278 -4.66 -15.72 -25.66
CA GLN A 278 -3.80 -15.86 -24.49
C GLN A 278 -3.91 -14.70 -23.51
N ASP A 279 -4.24 -13.48 -23.95
CA ASP A 279 -4.23 -12.28 -23.09
C ASP A 279 -5.63 -11.72 -22.84
N VAL A 280 -6.44 -11.52 -23.87
CA VAL A 280 -7.76 -10.87 -23.72
C VAL A 280 -8.76 -11.80 -23.03
N LYS A 281 -8.91 -13.05 -23.51
CA LYS A 281 -9.92 -13.97 -22.98
C LYS A 281 -9.73 -14.27 -21.49
N ARG A 282 -8.50 -14.53 -21.04
CA ARG A 282 -8.19 -14.81 -19.62
C ARG A 282 -8.45 -13.61 -18.67
N ARG A 283 -8.50 -12.38 -19.20
CA ARG A 283 -8.65 -11.14 -18.41
C ARG A 283 -10.07 -10.55 -18.45
N THR A 284 -10.94 -11.09 -19.31
CA THR A 284 -12.27 -10.53 -19.60
C THR A 284 -13.39 -11.56 -19.35
N TYR A 285 -13.93 -12.17 -20.42
CA TYR A 285 -15.08 -13.08 -20.43
C TYR A 285 -14.77 -14.39 -21.18
N GLY A 286 -13.51 -14.81 -21.19
CA GLY A 286 -13.11 -16.08 -21.79
C GLY A 286 -13.82 -17.28 -21.17
N ASP A 287 -13.93 -18.36 -21.94
CA ASP A 287 -14.50 -19.62 -21.47
C ASP A 287 -13.62 -20.21 -20.35
N PRO A 288 -14.13 -20.38 -19.11
CA PRO A 288 -13.36 -20.91 -18.00
C PRO A 288 -12.82 -22.33 -18.19
N SER A 289 -13.36 -23.10 -19.15
CA SER A 289 -12.88 -24.46 -19.46
C SER A 289 -11.52 -24.49 -20.17
N HIS A 290 -11.12 -23.38 -20.80
CA HIS A 290 -9.87 -23.27 -21.55
C HIS A 290 -8.71 -22.63 -20.77
N PHE A 291 -8.92 -22.31 -19.49
CA PHE A 291 -7.90 -21.65 -18.65
C PHE A 291 -7.60 -22.45 -17.39
N ASP A 292 -6.45 -22.16 -16.78
CA ASP A 292 -6.03 -22.75 -15.51
C ASP A 292 -7.15 -22.64 -14.45
N PRO A 293 -7.41 -23.69 -13.66
CA PRO A 293 -8.43 -23.68 -12.61
C PRO A 293 -8.36 -22.47 -11.67
N ILE A 294 -7.18 -21.91 -11.43
CA ILE A 294 -7.00 -20.71 -10.58
C ILE A 294 -7.71 -19.46 -11.14
N LEU A 295 -7.92 -19.37 -12.45
CA LEU A 295 -8.61 -18.26 -13.10
C LEU A 295 -10.12 -18.47 -13.22
N ARG A 296 -10.62 -19.68 -12.96
CA ARG A 296 -12.00 -20.07 -13.24
C ARG A 296 -13.00 -19.16 -12.53
N GLU A 297 -12.79 -18.91 -11.23
CA GLU A 297 -13.65 -18.07 -10.41
C GLU A 297 -13.77 -16.65 -10.99
N SER A 298 -12.64 -16.08 -11.41
CA SER A 298 -12.57 -14.74 -11.99
C SER A 298 -13.36 -14.61 -13.30
N LEU A 299 -13.46 -15.68 -14.08
CA LEU A 299 -14.20 -15.71 -15.34
C LEU A 299 -15.70 -15.94 -15.11
N THR A 300 -16.09 -16.67 -14.05
CA THR A 300 -17.50 -16.98 -13.75
C THR A 300 -18.22 -15.96 -12.87
N VAL A 301 -17.50 -15.14 -12.12
CA VAL A 301 -18.11 -14.20 -11.15
C VAL A 301 -19.06 -13.18 -11.81
N ALA A 302 -20.09 -12.73 -11.09
CA ALA A 302 -20.99 -11.69 -11.60
C ALA A 302 -20.32 -10.31 -11.56
N ILE A 303 -20.64 -9.46 -12.53
CA ILE A 303 -20.12 -8.07 -12.59
C ILE A 303 -20.54 -7.27 -11.35
N THR A 304 -21.74 -7.53 -10.83
CA THR A 304 -22.24 -6.91 -9.60
C THR A 304 -21.36 -7.20 -8.41
N ASP A 305 -20.83 -8.42 -8.30
CA ASP A 305 -19.96 -8.83 -7.20
C ASP A 305 -18.58 -8.17 -7.33
N VAL A 306 -18.05 -8.07 -8.56
CA VAL A 306 -16.81 -7.34 -8.83
C VAL A 306 -16.94 -5.88 -8.41
N ILE A 307 -18.01 -5.18 -8.85
CA ILE A 307 -18.23 -3.77 -8.46
C ILE A 307 -18.44 -3.65 -6.95
N ALA A 308 -19.21 -4.56 -6.35
CA ALA A 308 -19.48 -4.54 -4.92
C ALA A 308 -18.22 -4.77 -4.08
N MET A 309 -17.28 -5.61 -4.52
CA MET A 309 -16.00 -5.82 -3.86
C MET A 309 -15.23 -4.50 -3.75
N TYR A 310 -15.04 -3.79 -4.87
CA TYR A 310 -14.32 -2.51 -4.89
C TYR A 310 -15.02 -1.36 -4.15
N TRP A 311 -16.21 -1.61 -3.58
CA TRP A 311 -16.91 -0.69 -2.69
C TRP A 311 -16.94 -1.16 -1.22
N ARG A 312 -17.24 -2.44 -0.98
CA ARG A 312 -17.50 -3.01 0.35
C ARG A 312 -16.23 -3.44 1.08
N THR A 313 -15.21 -3.90 0.36
CA THR A 313 -13.97 -4.43 0.95
C THR A 313 -12.83 -3.42 0.92
N TRP A 314 -13.14 -2.13 0.98
CA TRP A 314 -12.14 -1.07 0.87
C TRP A 314 -11.12 -1.13 2.03
N VAL A 315 -9.84 -1.35 1.71
CA VAL A 315 -8.79 -1.68 2.70
C VAL A 315 -7.96 -0.47 3.18
N THR A 316 -7.99 0.66 2.47
CA THR A 316 -7.22 1.87 2.82
C THR A 316 -8.12 2.99 3.35
N PRO A 317 -7.56 4.07 3.92
CA PRO A 317 -8.24 5.36 3.90
C PRO A 317 -8.64 5.75 2.46
N VAL A 318 -9.76 6.46 2.28
CA VAL A 318 -10.18 6.99 0.97
C VAL A 318 -9.25 8.12 0.55
N ILE A 319 -8.96 9.03 1.47
CA ILE A 319 -7.88 10.01 1.37
C ILE A 319 -7.30 10.20 2.78
N VAL A 320 -6.20 10.95 2.92
CA VAL A 320 -5.63 11.30 4.23
C VAL A 320 -6.70 11.81 5.19
N GLY A 321 -6.78 11.18 6.36
CA GLY A 321 -7.74 11.53 7.41
C GLY A 321 -9.18 11.08 7.16
N VAL A 322 -9.49 10.43 6.04
CA VAL A 322 -10.83 9.92 5.71
C VAL A 322 -10.79 8.39 5.63
N PRO A 323 -11.37 7.66 6.61
CA PRO A 323 -11.40 6.19 6.61
C PRO A 323 -12.29 5.64 5.47
N ALA A 324 -12.21 4.33 5.21
CA ALA A 324 -13.07 3.64 4.23
C ALA A 324 -14.58 3.94 4.40
N MET A 325 -15.09 3.93 5.64
CA MET A 325 -16.49 4.28 5.93
C MET A 325 -16.87 5.71 5.51
N GLY A 326 -15.88 6.61 5.44
CA GLY A 326 -16.04 7.97 4.95
C GLY A 326 -16.58 8.03 3.51
N LEU A 327 -16.35 6.99 2.70
CA LEU A 327 -16.92 6.88 1.36
C LEU A 327 -18.45 6.84 1.41
N ASN A 328 -19.03 5.95 2.22
CA ASN A 328 -20.48 5.81 2.37
C ASN A 328 -21.11 7.08 2.94
N ILE A 329 -20.47 7.68 3.95
CA ILE A 329 -20.93 8.93 4.57
C ILE A 329 -20.94 10.06 3.54
N ALA A 330 -19.85 10.21 2.78
CA ALA A 330 -19.75 11.21 1.73
C ALA A 330 -20.83 11.01 0.66
N SER A 331 -21.05 9.77 0.19
CA SER A 331 -22.09 9.45 -0.78
C SER A 331 -23.49 9.82 -0.28
N ILE A 332 -23.84 9.48 0.97
CA ILE A 332 -25.13 9.83 1.57
C ILE A 332 -25.28 11.35 1.71
N PHE A 333 -24.24 12.04 2.20
CA PHE A 333 -24.25 13.49 2.35
C PHE A 333 -24.42 14.22 1.01
N VAL A 334 -23.71 13.76 -0.03
CA VAL A 334 -23.84 14.27 -1.38
C VAL A 334 -25.21 14.00 -1.96
N LEU A 335 -25.80 12.82 -1.71
CA LEU A 335 -27.16 12.49 -2.14
C LEU A 335 -28.19 13.48 -1.54
N PHE A 336 -28.12 13.75 -0.24
CA PHE A 336 -29.00 14.75 0.38
C PHE A 336 -28.81 16.15 -0.19
N GLY A 337 -27.55 16.60 -0.35
CA GLY A 337 -27.24 17.89 -0.95
C GLY A 337 -27.73 18.02 -2.39
N LEU A 338 -27.60 16.95 -3.17
CA LEU A 338 -28.08 16.86 -4.53
C LEU A 338 -29.61 16.91 -4.60
N LEU A 339 -30.31 16.09 -3.82
CA LEU A 339 -31.78 16.07 -3.76
C LEU A 339 -32.31 17.45 -3.34
N TYR A 340 -31.72 18.06 -2.32
CA TYR A 340 -32.09 19.42 -1.88
C TYR A 340 -31.87 20.46 -2.99
N SER A 341 -30.71 20.43 -3.65
CA SER A 341 -30.36 21.34 -4.72
C SER A 341 -31.27 21.21 -5.94
N LEU A 342 -31.59 19.98 -6.36
CA LEU A 342 -32.50 19.70 -7.47
C LEU A 342 -33.94 20.09 -7.13
N ALA A 343 -34.42 19.80 -5.92
CA ALA A 343 -35.74 20.24 -5.46
C ALA A 343 -35.87 21.78 -5.44
N LYS A 344 -34.78 22.48 -5.14
CA LYS A 344 -34.69 23.95 -5.21
C LYS A 344 -34.32 24.48 -6.60
N LYS A 345 -34.26 23.61 -7.63
CA LYS A 345 -33.91 23.93 -9.03
C LYS A 345 -32.60 24.72 -9.15
N GLN A 346 -31.64 24.45 -8.28
CA GLN A 346 -30.36 25.14 -8.29
C GLN A 346 -29.41 24.54 -9.31
N ALA A 347 -28.74 25.40 -10.07
CA ALA A 347 -27.79 24.97 -11.11
C ALA A 347 -26.65 24.08 -10.58
N ILE A 348 -26.26 24.23 -9.30
CA ILE A 348 -25.21 23.41 -8.69
C ILE A 348 -25.58 21.93 -8.61
N GLY A 349 -26.87 21.59 -8.45
CA GLY A 349 -27.33 20.20 -8.40
C GLY A 349 -27.07 19.48 -9.72
N ILE A 350 -27.39 20.13 -10.84
CA ILE A 350 -27.14 19.57 -12.17
C ILE A 350 -25.63 19.41 -12.42
N LYS A 351 -24.81 20.37 -11.97
CA LYS A 351 -23.34 20.27 -12.10
C LYS A 351 -22.79 19.06 -11.33
N VAL A 352 -23.20 18.91 -10.06
CA VAL A 352 -22.78 17.79 -9.20
C VAL A 352 -23.26 16.45 -9.77
N LEU A 353 -24.50 16.38 -10.26
CA LEU A 353 -25.03 15.18 -10.90
C LEU A 353 -24.21 14.79 -12.14
N ALA A 354 -23.90 15.76 -13.01
CA ALA A 354 -23.14 15.51 -14.23
C ALA A 354 -21.74 14.96 -13.94
N VAL A 355 -20.99 15.56 -13.00
CA VAL A 355 -19.66 15.04 -12.63
C VAL A 355 -19.75 13.66 -11.98
N LEU A 356 -20.72 13.41 -11.09
CA LEU A 356 -20.86 12.13 -10.42
C LEU A 356 -21.16 11.01 -11.40
N VAL A 357 -22.17 11.19 -12.27
CA VAL A 357 -22.60 10.14 -13.20
C VAL A 357 -21.50 9.83 -14.22
N VAL A 358 -20.93 10.85 -14.86
CA VAL A 358 -19.94 10.64 -15.92
C VAL A 358 -18.68 10.00 -15.36
N TYR A 359 -18.16 10.47 -14.22
CA TYR A 359 -16.96 9.87 -13.63
C TYR A 359 -17.23 8.50 -12.98
N PHE A 360 -18.43 8.25 -12.45
CA PHE A 360 -18.80 6.90 -12.01
C PHE A 360 -18.74 5.90 -13.16
N LEU A 361 -19.38 6.24 -14.30
CA LEU A 361 -19.37 5.41 -15.50
C LEU A 361 -17.96 5.17 -16.04
N ALA A 362 -17.10 6.20 -16.03
CA ALA A 362 -15.70 6.05 -16.39
C ALA A 362 -14.98 5.04 -15.47
N SER A 363 -15.08 5.22 -14.15
CA SER A 363 -14.44 4.32 -13.17
C SER A 363 -14.91 2.87 -13.29
N ILE A 364 -16.22 2.62 -13.43
CA ILE A 364 -16.72 1.24 -13.51
C ILE A 364 -16.48 0.57 -14.87
N SER A 365 -16.16 1.34 -15.91
CA SER A 365 -15.99 0.81 -17.27
C SER A 365 -14.98 -0.33 -17.34
N TRP A 366 -13.89 -0.25 -16.58
CA TRP A 366 -12.87 -1.29 -16.55
C TRP A 366 -13.30 -2.51 -15.73
N PHE A 367 -14.03 -2.30 -14.62
CA PHE A 367 -14.61 -3.42 -13.87
C PHE A 367 -15.59 -4.23 -14.72
N VAL A 368 -16.28 -3.57 -15.65
CA VAL A 368 -17.16 -4.21 -16.63
C VAL A 368 -16.34 -4.84 -17.76
N ALA A 369 -15.44 -4.11 -18.41
CA ALA A 369 -14.72 -4.61 -19.58
C ALA A 369 -13.72 -5.73 -19.24
N ALA A 370 -13.00 -5.58 -18.12
CA ALA A 370 -11.95 -6.48 -17.65
C ALA A 370 -12.33 -7.09 -16.29
N LYS A 371 -13.51 -7.74 -16.27
CA LYS A 371 -14.11 -8.33 -15.06
C LYS A 371 -13.17 -9.32 -14.38
N ALA A 372 -12.65 -10.31 -15.12
CA ALA A 372 -11.76 -11.33 -14.56
C ALA A 372 -10.45 -10.74 -14.04
N HIS A 373 -9.85 -9.79 -14.78
CA HIS A 373 -8.69 -9.03 -14.28
C HIS A 373 -9.01 -8.34 -12.95
N SER A 374 -10.20 -7.72 -12.84
CA SER A 374 -10.62 -7.02 -11.63
C SER A 374 -10.93 -7.94 -10.46
N TRP A 375 -11.38 -9.17 -10.69
CA TRP A 375 -11.52 -10.13 -9.61
C TRP A 375 -10.18 -10.56 -9.03
N VAL A 376 -9.18 -10.78 -9.90
CA VAL A 376 -7.84 -11.24 -9.47
C VAL A 376 -7.02 -10.12 -8.83
N HIS A 377 -7.10 -8.90 -9.35
CA HIS A 377 -6.20 -7.79 -8.97
C HIS A 377 -6.81 -6.80 -7.97
N THR A 378 -7.31 -7.34 -6.85
CA THR A 378 -7.88 -6.55 -5.75
C THR A 378 -6.86 -5.61 -5.10
N GLN A 379 -5.58 -5.94 -5.19
CA GLN A 379 -4.46 -5.12 -4.73
C GLN A 379 -4.09 -3.95 -5.65
N LEU A 380 -4.81 -3.73 -6.76
CA LEU A 380 -4.46 -2.69 -7.76
C LEU A 380 -5.65 -1.79 -8.13
N ASN A 381 -6.80 -2.37 -8.44
CA ASN A 381 -7.80 -1.65 -9.25
C ASN A 381 -8.67 -0.64 -8.45
N TYR A 382 -8.48 -0.52 -7.13
CA TYR A 382 -9.10 0.58 -6.35
C TYR A 382 -8.70 1.97 -6.86
N VAL A 383 -7.54 2.09 -7.54
CA VAL A 383 -7.10 3.35 -8.16
C VAL A 383 -8.08 3.89 -9.21
N LEU A 384 -8.92 3.03 -9.79
CA LEU A 384 -9.87 3.43 -10.84
C LEU A 384 -10.94 4.40 -10.37
N TRP A 385 -11.30 4.35 -9.08
CA TRP A 385 -12.19 5.33 -8.47
C TRP A 385 -11.60 6.75 -8.45
N TYR A 386 -10.28 6.88 -8.55
CA TYR A 386 -9.58 8.17 -8.55
C TYR A 386 -9.42 8.77 -9.95
N PHE A 387 -10.02 8.15 -10.98
CA PHE A 387 -10.20 8.76 -12.32
C PHE A 387 -11.44 9.66 -12.33
N GLY A 388 -11.51 10.57 -11.37
CA GLY A 388 -12.54 11.61 -11.28
C GLY A 388 -13.71 11.30 -10.34
N PHE A 389 -14.01 10.04 -9.99
CA PHE A 389 -15.20 9.74 -9.18
C PHE A 389 -15.04 10.16 -7.71
N ILE A 390 -13.93 9.82 -7.05
CA ILE A 390 -13.64 10.33 -5.69
C ILE A 390 -13.53 11.85 -5.68
N GLN A 391 -12.98 12.46 -6.74
CA GLN A 391 -12.92 13.91 -6.92
C GLN A 391 -14.32 14.52 -7.07
N ALA A 392 -15.21 13.87 -7.81
CA ALA A 392 -16.60 14.27 -7.96
C ALA A 392 -17.38 14.17 -6.64
N LEU A 393 -17.16 13.11 -5.86
CA LEU A 393 -17.72 12.98 -4.51
C LEU A 393 -17.21 14.09 -3.59
N ALA A 394 -15.90 14.33 -3.54
CA ALA A 394 -15.32 15.40 -2.73
C ALA A 394 -15.84 16.79 -3.16
N TYR A 395 -15.97 17.04 -4.47
CA TYR A 395 -16.57 18.26 -5.00
C TYR A 395 -18.04 18.39 -4.60
N GLY A 396 -18.79 17.29 -4.63
CA GLY A 396 -20.16 17.21 -4.15
C GLY A 396 -20.28 17.52 -2.66
N VAL A 397 -19.36 17.01 -1.83
CA VAL A 397 -19.32 17.29 -0.38
C VAL A 397 -19.11 18.78 -0.15
N VAL A 398 -18.08 19.38 -0.77
CA VAL A 398 -17.80 20.81 -0.65
C VAL A 398 -18.98 21.65 -1.14
N SER A 399 -19.58 21.28 -2.27
CA SER A 399 -20.74 21.99 -2.85
C SER A 399 -21.96 21.92 -1.94
N SER A 400 -22.24 20.75 -1.36
CA SER A 400 -23.36 20.53 -0.45
C SER A 400 -23.14 21.26 0.88
N ALA A 401 -21.92 21.25 1.42
CA ALA A 401 -21.57 21.98 2.63
C ALA A 401 -21.75 23.50 2.46
N ILE A 402 -21.29 24.07 1.34
CA ILE A 402 -21.51 25.49 1.02
C ILE A 402 -23.01 25.79 0.89
N LEU A 403 -23.76 24.89 0.25
CA LEU A 403 -25.20 25.06 0.04
C LEU A 403 -25.95 25.08 1.38
N PHE A 404 -25.70 24.11 2.25
CA PHE A 404 -26.30 24.05 3.57
C PHE A 404 -25.86 25.21 4.47
N GLY A 405 -24.59 25.61 4.42
CA GLY A 405 -24.09 26.77 5.15
C GLY A 405 -24.78 28.07 4.72
N ARG A 406 -25.00 28.29 3.42
CA ARG A 406 -25.76 29.44 2.92
C ARG A 406 -27.22 29.39 3.33
N ALA A 407 -27.85 28.22 3.27
CA ALA A 407 -29.22 28.05 3.74
C ALA A 407 -29.35 28.36 5.24
N PHE A 408 -28.36 27.93 6.04
CA PHE A 408 -28.28 28.23 7.47
C PHE A 408 -28.08 29.73 7.75
N LEU A 409 -27.21 30.42 7.01
CA LEU A 409 -27.01 31.87 7.18
C LEU A 409 -28.24 32.68 6.75
N ALA A 410 -28.92 32.29 5.67
CA ALA A 410 -30.19 32.90 5.26
C ALA A 410 -31.30 32.64 6.30
N TRP A 411 -31.34 31.44 6.88
CA TRP A 411 -32.22 31.07 7.99
C TRP A 411 -31.99 31.93 9.24
N ARG A 412 -30.73 32.21 9.60
CA ARG A 412 -30.42 33.08 10.75
C ARG A 412 -30.97 34.51 10.60
N ARG A 413 -31.19 34.97 9.36
CA ARG A 413 -31.61 36.34 9.05
C ARG A 413 -33.14 36.52 8.93
N ASN A 414 -33.93 35.47 8.72
CA ASN A 414 -35.39 35.55 8.50
C ASN A 414 -36.14 34.54 9.37
N LEU A 415 -37.00 34.94 10.31
CA LEU A 415 -37.67 33.96 11.17
C LEU A 415 -39.08 34.28 11.69
N SER A 416 -39.98 33.30 11.53
CA SER A 416 -41.09 32.93 12.45
C SER A 416 -40.90 31.49 13.01
N LEU A 417 -41.51 31.16 14.17
CA LEU A 417 -41.06 30.18 15.18
C LEU A 417 -41.26 28.66 14.91
N GLY A 418 -42.17 28.23 14.04
CA GLY A 418 -42.60 26.82 13.96
C GLY A 418 -41.67 25.85 13.19
N GLY A 419 -41.18 26.24 12.02
CA GLY A 419 -40.26 25.41 11.21
C GLY A 419 -38.84 25.31 11.76
N LYS A 420 -38.54 26.07 12.82
CA LYS A 420 -37.21 26.26 13.41
C LYS A 420 -36.67 25.08 14.21
N ARG A 421 -37.51 24.19 14.73
CA ARG A 421 -37.07 23.18 15.72
C ARG A 421 -36.65 21.86 15.08
N VAL A 422 -37.33 21.44 14.01
CA VAL A 422 -37.10 20.13 13.38
C VAL A 422 -35.79 20.12 12.57
N LEU A 423 -35.55 21.13 11.74
CA LEU A 423 -34.35 21.16 10.89
C LEU A 423 -33.05 21.43 11.68
N THR A 424 -33.12 22.22 12.76
CA THR A 424 -31.99 22.47 13.66
C THR A 424 -31.63 21.23 14.47
N GLY A 425 -32.63 20.45 14.90
CA GLY A 425 -32.42 19.13 15.47
C GLY A 425 -31.67 18.21 14.51
N CYS A 426 -32.09 18.16 13.24
CA CYS A 426 -31.44 17.30 12.24
C CYS A 426 -30.00 17.73 11.91
N ALA A 427 -29.71 19.02 11.80
CA ALA A 427 -28.37 19.50 11.47
C ALA A 427 -27.37 19.34 12.63
N VAL A 428 -27.80 19.61 13.86
CA VAL A 428 -26.98 19.39 15.06
C VAL A 428 -26.79 17.90 15.31
N ALA A 429 -27.84 17.08 15.13
CA ALA A 429 -27.72 15.63 15.19
C ALA A 429 -26.74 15.12 14.13
N ALA A 430 -26.80 15.61 12.89
CA ALA A 430 -25.86 15.20 11.84
C ALA A 430 -24.41 15.57 12.19
N LEU A 431 -24.15 16.75 12.75
CA LEU A 431 -22.80 17.16 13.16
C LEU A 431 -22.29 16.34 14.36
N LEU A 432 -23.15 16.08 15.35
CA LEU A 432 -22.81 15.25 16.51
C LEU A 432 -22.58 13.79 16.11
N VAL A 433 -23.36 13.27 15.14
CA VAL A 433 -23.13 11.96 14.53
C VAL A 433 -21.79 11.95 13.79
N LEU A 434 -21.46 12.99 13.02
CA LEU A 434 -20.17 13.06 12.32
C LEU A 434 -18.97 13.10 13.30
N LEU A 435 -19.06 13.88 14.37
CA LEU A 435 -18.02 13.93 15.40
C LEU A 435 -17.94 12.62 16.20
N GLY A 436 -19.08 12.03 16.54
CA GLY A 436 -19.16 10.73 17.20
C GLY A 436 -18.58 9.60 16.35
N VAL A 437 -18.85 9.60 15.04
CA VAL A 437 -18.29 8.62 14.10
C VAL A 437 -16.79 8.84 13.92
N ALA A 438 -16.31 10.09 13.80
CA ALA A 438 -14.88 10.36 13.71
C ALA A 438 -14.12 9.89 14.96
N GLN A 439 -14.69 10.11 16.14
CA GLN A 439 -14.13 9.59 17.40
C GLN A 439 -14.17 8.05 17.45
N ALA A 440 -15.29 7.44 17.04
CA ALA A 440 -15.43 5.98 16.99
C ALA A 440 -14.41 5.33 16.05
N VAL A 441 -14.12 5.95 14.90
CA VAL A 441 -13.10 5.46 13.95
C VAL A 441 -11.70 5.56 14.55
N ARG A 442 -11.38 6.69 15.20
CA ARG A 442 -10.07 6.86 15.86
C ARG A 442 -9.86 5.78 16.93
N VAL A 443 -10.92 5.49 17.69
CA VAL A 443 -10.93 4.44 18.72
C VAL A 443 -10.75 3.05 18.09
N ASP A 444 -11.56 2.68 17.09
CA ASP A 444 -11.49 1.37 16.43
C ASP A 444 -10.10 1.11 15.80
N HIS A 445 -9.51 2.13 15.18
CA HIS A 445 -8.16 2.00 14.60
C HIS A 445 -7.09 1.78 15.66
N PHE A 446 -7.16 2.52 16.78
CA PHE A 446 -6.26 2.31 17.90
C PHE A 446 -6.44 0.91 18.49
N ASP A 447 -7.67 0.49 18.74
CA ASP A 447 -7.99 -0.81 19.35
C ASP A 447 -7.49 -1.95 18.46
N LYS A 448 -7.73 -1.91 17.15
CA LYS A 448 -7.22 -2.90 16.19
C LYS A 448 -5.70 -2.95 16.13
N LYS A 449 -5.04 -1.79 16.21
CA LYS A 449 -3.57 -1.73 16.20
C LYS A 449 -2.99 -2.38 17.46
N ILE A 450 -3.57 -2.09 18.62
CA ILE A 450 -3.14 -2.71 19.88
C ILE A 450 -3.49 -4.19 19.92
N ASP A 451 -4.67 -4.59 19.44
CA ASP A 451 -5.08 -6.00 19.31
C ASP A 451 -4.10 -6.80 18.45
N ALA A 452 -3.82 -6.29 17.25
CA ALA A 452 -2.88 -6.92 16.34
C ALA A 452 -1.50 -7.03 17.00
N ARG A 453 -1.04 -5.94 17.65
CA ARG A 453 0.25 -5.97 18.34
C ARG A 453 0.27 -7.00 19.46
N ILE A 454 -0.76 -7.08 20.31
CA ILE A 454 -0.83 -8.07 21.39
C ILE A 454 -0.91 -9.50 20.82
N ALA A 455 -1.68 -9.72 19.75
CA ALA A 455 -1.80 -11.01 19.08
C ALA A 455 -0.48 -11.49 18.45
N GLU A 456 0.39 -10.57 18.03
CA GLU A 456 1.75 -10.86 17.55
C GLU A 456 2.74 -11.20 18.67
N SER A 457 2.34 -11.10 19.95
CA SER A 457 3.24 -11.43 21.05
C SER A 457 3.65 -12.90 20.99
N LEU A 458 4.95 -13.14 21.02
CA LEU A 458 5.53 -14.48 20.99
C LEU A 458 5.46 -15.15 22.38
N GLY A 459 5.36 -14.34 23.43
CA GLY A 459 5.27 -14.78 24.81
C GLY A 459 5.02 -13.61 25.75
N SER A 460 4.61 -13.93 26.97
CA SER A 460 4.36 -12.93 28.01
C SER A 460 4.89 -13.39 29.36
N VAL A 461 5.29 -12.43 30.18
CA VAL A 461 5.82 -12.67 31.53
C VAL A 461 5.09 -11.74 32.51
N GLU A 462 4.57 -12.29 33.60
CA GLU A 462 3.95 -11.48 34.67
C GLU A 462 5.04 -10.94 35.60
N VAL A 463 5.04 -9.63 35.82
CA VAL A 463 6.09 -8.92 36.58
C VAL A 463 5.54 -8.24 37.83
N GLY A 464 4.39 -8.71 38.33
CA GLY A 464 3.73 -8.19 39.53
C GLY A 464 2.87 -6.95 39.31
N ASN A 465 2.08 -6.58 40.34
CA ASN A 465 1.16 -5.43 40.35
C ASN A 465 0.21 -5.35 39.12
N GLY A 466 -0.19 -6.51 38.59
CA GLY A 466 -1.03 -6.62 37.39
C GLY A 466 -0.33 -6.34 36.05
N PHE A 467 0.97 -6.04 36.07
CA PHE A 467 1.76 -5.80 34.87
C PHE A 467 2.26 -7.09 34.23
N LYS A 468 2.24 -7.10 32.90
CA LYS A 468 2.84 -8.13 32.05
C LYS A 468 3.77 -7.50 31.03
N VAL A 469 4.85 -8.19 30.70
CA VAL A 469 5.73 -7.84 29.60
C VAL A 469 5.43 -8.76 28.43
N LEU A 470 5.07 -8.18 27.29
CA LEU A 470 4.86 -8.87 26.03
C LEU A 470 6.10 -8.73 25.17
N PHE A 471 6.55 -9.84 24.58
CA PHE A 471 7.73 -9.88 23.71
C PHE A 471 7.34 -10.16 22.27
N PHE A 472 8.04 -9.53 21.33
CA PHE A 472 7.70 -9.59 19.91
C PHE A 472 8.86 -10.10 19.05
N LYS A 473 8.52 -10.50 17.82
CA LYS A 473 9.47 -10.99 16.82
C LYS A 473 10.51 -9.95 16.39
N ASP A 474 10.15 -8.67 16.46
CA ASP A 474 11.00 -7.53 16.09
C ASP A 474 11.99 -7.10 17.20
N ARG A 475 12.19 -7.96 18.21
CA ARG A 475 13.07 -7.75 19.39
C ARG A 475 12.62 -6.64 20.34
N ASN A 476 11.46 -6.02 20.10
CA ASN A 476 10.87 -5.06 21.03
C ASN A 476 10.05 -5.79 22.11
N ALA A 477 9.77 -5.09 23.21
CA ALA A 477 8.87 -5.53 24.25
C ALA A 477 7.92 -4.42 24.67
N MET A 478 6.75 -4.79 25.19
CA MET A 478 5.71 -3.85 25.64
C MET A 478 5.27 -4.24 27.06
N LEU A 479 5.32 -3.28 27.96
CA LEU A 479 4.74 -3.39 29.30
C LEU A 479 3.26 -3.06 29.21
N VAL A 480 2.39 -3.94 29.72
CA VAL A 480 0.94 -3.77 29.73
C VAL A 480 0.34 -4.07 31.09
N ASN A 481 -0.65 -3.29 31.50
CA ASN A 481 -1.55 -3.59 32.60
C ASN A 481 -2.95 -3.14 32.20
N ALA A 482 -3.96 -3.98 32.46
CA ALA A 482 -5.35 -3.68 32.16
C ALA A 482 -5.93 -2.54 33.01
N SER A 483 -5.27 -2.20 34.13
CA SER A 483 -5.68 -1.12 35.03
C SER A 483 -4.48 -0.21 35.39
N CYS A 484 -4.65 1.09 35.17
CA CYS A 484 -3.72 2.14 35.59
C CYS A 484 -4.04 2.74 36.97
N SER A 485 -5.06 2.23 37.68
CA SER A 485 -5.59 2.90 38.88
C SER A 485 -4.52 3.27 39.93
N ASP A 486 -3.56 2.38 40.17
CA ASP A 486 -2.48 2.58 41.14
C ASP A 486 -1.14 3.00 40.50
N PHE A 487 -1.13 3.32 39.20
CA PHE A 487 0.07 3.70 38.46
C PHE A 487 0.32 5.21 38.56
N LYS A 488 1.54 5.62 38.93
CA LYS A 488 1.90 7.05 39.07
C LYS A 488 2.72 7.54 37.86
N PRO A 489 2.15 8.30 36.90
CA PRO A 489 2.86 8.64 35.66
C PRO A 489 4.07 9.59 35.83
N SER A 490 4.19 10.25 36.99
CA SER A 490 5.32 11.11 37.32
C SER A 490 6.53 10.34 37.85
N ALA A 491 6.34 9.11 38.35
CA ALA A 491 7.40 8.27 38.88
C ALA A 491 8.26 7.66 37.76
N LYS A 492 9.50 7.27 38.09
CA LYS A 492 10.34 6.50 37.16
C LYS A 492 9.89 5.04 37.16
N VAL A 493 10.01 4.39 36.00
CA VAL A 493 9.84 2.94 35.86
C VAL A 493 11.20 2.30 36.05
N MET A 494 11.27 1.36 36.99
CA MET A 494 12.42 0.50 37.19
C MET A 494 12.34 -0.66 36.19
N LEU A 495 13.45 -0.96 35.51
CA LEU A 495 13.56 -2.10 34.61
C LEU A 495 14.97 -2.68 34.71
N HIS A 496 15.13 -3.78 35.44
CA HIS A 496 16.41 -4.46 35.61
C HIS A 496 16.35 -5.87 35.01
N ALA A 497 17.22 -6.16 34.05
CA ALA A 497 17.35 -7.48 33.46
C ALA A 497 18.61 -8.18 33.98
N TYR A 498 18.46 -9.38 34.54
CA TYR A 498 19.54 -10.16 35.15
C TYR A 498 20.05 -11.20 34.15
N PRO A 499 21.26 -11.06 33.62
CA PRO A 499 21.82 -12.02 32.68
C PRO A 499 21.87 -13.45 33.25
N ASP A 500 21.81 -14.44 32.35
CA ASP A 500 22.02 -15.85 32.70
C ASP A 500 23.49 -16.12 33.09
N ASP A 501 24.43 -15.42 32.45
CA ASP A 501 25.85 -15.44 32.80
C ASP A 501 26.07 -14.87 34.21
N PRO A 502 26.56 -15.67 35.18
CA PRO A 502 26.80 -15.22 36.55
C PRO A 502 27.84 -14.10 36.67
N GLN A 503 28.71 -13.91 35.66
CA GLN A 503 29.75 -12.87 35.66
C GLN A 503 29.30 -11.56 35.01
N ALA A 504 28.16 -11.57 34.28
CA ALA A 504 27.68 -10.39 33.59
C ALA A 504 26.90 -9.45 34.54
N PRO A 505 27.12 -8.12 34.46
CA PRO A 505 26.44 -7.16 35.34
C PRO A 505 24.95 -7.05 35.00
N VAL A 506 24.14 -6.69 36.01
CA VAL A 506 22.71 -6.42 35.83
C VAL A 506 22.52 -5.23 34.89
N SER A 507 21.65 -5.38 33.88
CA SER A 507 21.35 -4.31 32.95
C SER A 507 20.27 -3.39 33.53
N ASN A 508 20.63 -2.15 33.88
CA ASN A 508 19.69 -1.12 34.32
C ASN A 508 19.14 -0.36 33.09
N LEU A 509 17.83 -0.49 32.88
CA LEU A 509 17.11 0.06 31.73
C LEU A 509 15.96 0.99 32.17
N ASP A 510 16.10 1.63 33.33
CA ASP A 510 15.11 2.52 33.90
C ASP A 510 14.70 3.65 32.94
N PHE A 511 13.43 4.06 32.98
CA PHE A 511 12.92 5.10 32.09
C PHE A 511 11.80 5.95 32.70
N SER A 512 11.62 7.16 32.16
CA SER A 512 10.48 8.01 32.48
C SER A 512 9.26 7.59 31.65
N TRP A 513 8.11 7.39 32.29
CA TRP A 513 6.89 6.90 31.64
C TRP A 513 6.50 7.70 30.38
N LYS A 514 6.42 9.04 30.49
CA LYS A 514 6.03 9.96 29.39
C LYS A 514 6.90 9.87 28.12
N LYS A 515 8.09 9.26 28.20
CA LYS A 515 8.96 9.11 27.02
C LYS A 515 8.59 7.87 26.19
N ARG A 516 7.83 6.94 26.76
CA ARG A 516 7.59 5.61 26.17
C ARG A 516 6.14 5.13 26.28
N ASP A 517 5.25 5.93 26.87
CA ASP A 517 3.84 5.57 27.05
C ASP A 517 3.08 5.49 25.73
N ILE A 518 2.08 4.62 25.71
CA ILE A 518 1.15 4.44 24.60
C ILE A 518 -0.18 5.05 25.03
N SER A 519 -0.41 6.30 24.62
CA SER A 519 -1.60 7.06 25.02
C SER A 519 -2.90 6.44 24.47
N THR A 520 -3.83 6.11 25.36
CA THR A 520 -5.11 5.47 25.04
C THR A 520 -6.20 6.52 24.77
N PRO A 521 -6.90 6.47 23.62
CA PRO A 521 -8.03 7.36 23.35
C PRO A 521 -9.21 7.14 24.32
N LEU A 522 -9.98 8.20 24.57
CA LEU A 522 -11.29 8.10 25.23
C LEU A 522 -12.22 7.15 24.47
N PHE A 523 -12.94 6.29 25.20
CA PHE A 523 -13.83 5.22 24.70
C PHE A 523 -13.16 4.02 24.04
N SER A 524 -11.82 3.99 24.00
CA SER A 524 -11.10 2.76 23.68
C SER A 524 -11.41 1.66 24.70
N LYS A 525 -11.43 0.40 24.26
CA LYS A 525 -11.50 -0.73 25.21
C LYS A 525 -10.26 -0.84 26.11
N TYR A 526 -9.18 -0.16 25.74
CA TYR A 526 -7.96 0.01 26.53
C TYR A 526 -7.97 1.31 27.35
N SER A 527 -9.09 2.04 27.39
CA SER A 527 -9.21 3.23 28.22
C SER A 527 -9.05 2.84 29.69
N GLY A 528 -8.00 3.36 30.33
CA GLY A 528 -7.64 3.00 31.70
C GLY A 528 -6.53 1.94 31.80
N SER A 529 -6.02 1.42 30.69
CA SER A 529 -4.86 0.52 30.65
C SER A 529 -3.53 1.28 30.65
N CYS A 530 -2.51 0.70 31.27
CA CYS A 530 -1.15 1.24 31.32
C CYS A 530 -0.27 0.49 30.35
N MET A 531 0.15 1.16 29.27
CA MET A 531 0.94 0.54 28.22
C MET A 531 2.17 1.39 27.88
N ALA A 532 3.34 0.76 27.73
CA ALA A 532 4.56 1.43 27.32
C ALA A 532 5.49 0.51 26.53
N ASN A 533 6.21 1.08 25.57
CA ASN A 533 7.28 0.36 24.88
C ASN A 533 8.51 0.27 25.78
N LEU A 534 9.07 -0.93 25.94
CA LEU A 534 10.26 -1.13 26.76
C LEU A 534 11.55 -0.87 25.96
N PRO A 535 12.64 -0.47 26.63
CA PRO A 535 13.99 -0.59 26.10
C PRO A 535 14.29 -2.02 25.62
N ARG A 536 15.15 -2.15 24.60
CA ARG A 536 15.52 -3.47 24.04
C ARG A 536 16.38 -4.27 25.02
N ILE A 537 16.15 -5.59 25.05
CA ILE A 537 16.89 -6.58 25.84
C ILE A 537 17.34 -7.69 24.88
N ASP A 538 18.60 -7.62 24.46
CA ASP A 538 19.15 -8.45 23.37
C ASP A 538 20.06 -9.60 23.84
N PHE A 539 19.87 -10.06 25.08
CA PHE A 539 20.60 -11.19 25.67
C PHE A 539 19.65 -12.14 26.42
N ARG A 540 20.10 -13.36 26.71
CA ARG A 540 19.37 -14.33 27.56
C ARG A 540 19.49 -13.91 29.03
N PHE A 541 18.37 -13.88 29.75
CA PHE A 541 18.32 -13.43 31.13
C PHE A 541 17.54 -14.41 32.00
N LYS A 542 17.90 -14.51 33.28
CA LYS A 542 17.26 -15.39 34.26
C LYS A 542 16.07 -14.75 34.95
N ALA A 543 16.09 -13.42 35.10
CA ALA A 543 15.04 -12.69 35.76
C ALA A 543 14.89 -11.27 35.24
N LEU A 544 13.69 -10.71 35.40
CA LEU A 544 13.36 -9.33 35.11
C LEU A 544 12.69 -8.70 36.34
N ASP A 545 13.24 -7.60 36.85
CA ASP A 545 12.57 -6.78 37.85
C ASP A 545 11.93 -5.57 37.16
N VAL A 546 10.64 -5.34 37.44
CA VAL A 546 9.91 -4.16 36.98
C VAL A 546 9.26 -3.49 38.18
N GLY A 547 9.26 -2.16 38.21
CA GLY A 547 8.68 -1.43 39.32
C GLY A 547 8.46 0.05 39.02
N GLN A 548 8.02 0.78 40.04
CA GLN A 548 8.05 2.23 40.03
C GLN A 548 8.77 2.76 41.26
N TYR A 549 9.51 3.85 41.10
CA TYR A 549 10.14 4.54 42.20
C TYR A 549 10.15 6.06 41.99
N GLU A 550 10.27 6.76 43.10
CA GLU A 550 10.52 8.20 43.14
C GLU A 550 11.84 8.47 43.84
N LEU A 551 12.45 9.60 43.52
CA LEU A 551 13.58 10.11 44.27
C LEU A 551 13.03 11.07 45.33
N ASN A 552 13.41 10.88 46.59
CA ASN A 552 13.12 11.87 47.63
C ASN A 552 14.02 13.11 47.47
N ASP A 553 13.83 14.13 48.30
CA ASP A 553 14.59 15.39 48.24
C ASP A 553 16.11 15.19 48.43
N GLU A 554 16.52 14.06 49.01
CA GLU A 554 17.92 13.65 49.22
C GLU A 554 18.44 12.68 48.12
N GLN A 555 17.70 12.54 47.01
CA GLN A 555 18.00 11.61 45.90
C GLN A 555 18.02 10.12 46.25
N GLN A 556 17.43 9.71 47.36
CA GLN A 556 17.25 8.31 47.71
C GLN A 556 16.02 7.74 47.01
N ILE A 557 16.12 6.46 46.60
CA ILE A 557 15.07 5.74 45.89
C ILE A 557 13.98 5.31 46.89
N LYS A 558 12.76 5.81 46.69
CA LYS A 558 11.54 5.30 47.33
C LYS A 558 10.79 4.43 46.34
N ILE A 559 10.85 3.11 46.52
CA ILE A 559 10.11 2.15 45.70
C ILE A 559 8.61 2.26 46.02
N LEU A 560 7.79 2.47 44.99
CA LEU A 560 6.34 2.48 45.07
C LEU A 560 5.79 1.05 44.98
N TRP A 561 6.33 0.29 44.03
CA TRP A 561 6.13 -1.15 43.91
C TRP A 561 7.26 -1.75 43.08
N GLN A 562 7.50 -3.03 43.29
CA GLN A 562 8.44 -3.83 42.51
C GLN A 562 7.87 -5.24 42.41
N GLY A 563 7.99 -5.83 41.24
CA GLY A 563 7.81 -7.25 41.05
C GLY A 563 8.97 -7.82 40.26
N ARG A 564 9.12 -9.13 40.41
CA ARG A 564 10.16 -9.92 39.78
C ARG A 564 9.51 -11.04 39.00
N ALA A 565 10.05 -11.31 37.82
CA ALA A 565 9.72 -12.50 37.07
C ALA A 565 10.98 -13.31 36.80
N ASP A 566 11.02 -14.51 37.34
CA ASP A 566 12.06 -15.49 37.01
C ASP A 566 11.64 -16.25 35.75
N VAL A 567 12.53 -16.31 34.76
CA VAL A 567 12.28 -16.82 33.40
C VAL A 567 13.37 -17.79 32.94
N ASP A 568 14.23 -18.22 33.87
CA ASP A 568 15.39 -19.08 33.66
C ASP A 568 15.02 -20.52 33.26
N THR A 569 13.95 -21.04 33.86
CA THR A 569 13.44 -22.40 33.68
C THR A 569 12.29 -22.49 32.67
N THR A 570 11.77 -21.34 32.23
CA THR A 570 10.61 -21.28 31.34
C THR A 570 11.02 -21.47 29.88
N ARG A 571 10.65 -22.63 29.31
CA ARG A 571 10.73 -22.87 27.87
C ARG A 571 9.45 -22.42 27.19
N TYR A 572 9.54 -21.40 26.35
CA TYR A 572 8.40 -20.81 25.63
C TYR A 572 8.03 -21.60 24.38
N VAL A 573 9.00 -22.33 23.81
CA VAL A 573 8.78 -23.28 22.72
C VAL A 573 9.37 -24.64 23.06
N ARG A 574 8.71 -25.70 22.58
CA ARG A 574 9.23 -27.07 22.60
C ARG A 574 9.91 -27.46 21.30
N GLU A 575 9.66 -26.70 20.25
CA GLU A 575 10.19 -26.94 18.92
C GLU A 575 10.78 -25.63 18.39
N VAL A 576 11.96 -25.72 17.78
CA VAL A 576 12.59 -24.62 17.06
C VAL A 576 12.77 -25.06 15.62
N THR A 577 12.68 -24.14 14.68
CA THR A 577 12.97 -24.44 13.27
C THR A 577 14.24 -23.70 12.88
N ALA A 578 15.13 -24.40 12.17
CA ALA A 578 16.21 -23.77 11.45
C ALA A 578 15.65 -22.79 10.41
N LEU A 579 16.38 -21.73 10.10
CA LEU A 579 15.95 -20.80 9.07
C LEU A 579 15.98 -21.48 7.68
N ASN A 580 14.98 -21.19 6.86
CA ASN A 580 14.96 -21.64 5.46
C ASN A 580 15.96 -20.83 4.63
N TYR A 581 17.24 -21.19 4.76
CA TYR A 581 18.34 -20.46 4.17
C TYR A 581 19.44 -21.43 3.72
N THR A 582 19.89 -21.27 2.47
CA THR A 582 20.92 -22.10 1.84
C THR A 582 21.89 -21.20 1.09
N ASP A 583 23.18 -21.35 1.36
CA ASP A 583 24.30 -20.67 0.70
C ASP A 583 25.56 -21.58 0.67
N SER A 584 26.74 -20.98 0.47
CA SER A 584 28.02 -21.70 0.46
C SER A 584 28.42 -22.29 1.83
N ASN A 585 27.86 -21.79 2.93
CA ASN A 585 28.17 -22.20 4.30
C ASN A 585 27.03 -22.98 4.96
N TRP A 586 25.79 -22.83 4.46
CA TRP A 586 24.56 -23.34 5.05
C TRP A 586 23.71 -24.08 4.03
N GLU A 587 23.00 -25.11 4.47
CA GLU A 587 21.97 -25.80 3.69
C GLU A 587 20.75 -25.99 4.58
N ASN A 588 19.60 -25.45 4.18
CA ASN A 588 18.35 -25.48 4.95
C ASN A 588 18.53 -25.03 6.42
N GLY A 589 19.41 -24.05 6.65
CA GLY A 589 19.75 -23.52 7.98
C GLY A 589 20.72 -24.38 8.81
N ILE A 590 21.29 -25.44 8.23
CA ILE A 590 22.32 -26.31 8.83
C ILE A 590 23.69 -25.97 8.27
N SER A 591 24.72 -25.90 9.12
CA SER A 591 26.07 -25.56 8.70
C SER A 591 26.71 -26.72 7.93
N ARG A 592 27.39 -26.39 6.83
CA ARG A 592 28.17 -27.34 6.01
C ARG A 592 29.53 -27.68 6.62
N THR A 593 30.01 -26.88 7.59
CA THR A 593 31.38 -26.95 8.12
C THR A 593 31.43 -27.22 9.62
N ALA A 594 30.31 -27.10 10.32
CA ALA A 594 30.21 -27.42 11.74
C ALA A 594 28.86 -28.12 12.05
N PRO A 595 28.80 -28.94 13.12
CA PRO A 595 27.54 -29.51 13.63
C PRO A 595 26.69 -28.39 14.25
N ALA A 596 26.04 -27.59 13.43
CA ALA A 596 25.31 -26.40 13.87
C ALA A 596 24.08 -26.10 13.02
N PHE A 597 23.11 -25.42 13.62
CA PHE A 597 22.03 -24.75 12.91
C PHE A 597 21.91 -23.30 13.36
N PHE A 598 21.19 -22.48 12.61
CA PHE A 598 20.81 -21.16 13.09
C PHE A 598 19.31 -20.88 12.95
N THR A 599 18.80 -20.07 13.87
CA THR A 599 17.39 -19.64 13.93
C THR A 599 17.30 -18.14 14.17
N GLN A 600 16.10 -17.57 14.10
CA GLN A 600 15.90 -16.14 14.35
C GLN A 600 16.20 -15.77 15.80
N ASN A 601 16.82 -14.60 15.99
CA ASN A 601 17.10 -14.03 17.30
C ASN A 601 15.87 -13.36 17.91
N THR A 602 14.90 -14.19 18.33
CA THR A 602 13.69 -13.77 19.04
C THR A 602 13.81 -14.05 20.53
N PHE A 603 13.05 -13.32 21.36
CA PHE A 603 12.98 -13.57 22.81
C PHE A 603 12.69 -15.05 23.13
N VAL A 604 11.70 -15.63 22.46
CA VAL A 604 11.27 -17.02 22.68
C VAL A 604 12.39 -18.01 22.38
N ASN A 605 13.12 -17.82 21.28
CA ASN A 605 14.25 -18.70 20.96
C ASN A 605 15.42 -18.50 21.93
N ARG A 606 15.75 -17.25 22.30
CA ARG A 606 16.82 -16.95 23.28
C ARG A 606 16.57 -17.62 24.63
N GLN A 607 15.33 -17.55 25.13
CA GLN A 607 14.98 -18.13 26.42
C GLN A 607 14.77 -19.65 26.37
N SER A 608 14.38 -20.21 25.22
CA SER A 608 14.10 -21.65 25.11
C SER A 608 15.33 -22.51 24.82
N LEU A 609 16.41 -21.93 24.29
CA LEU A 609 17.66 -22.64 23.95
C LEU A 609 18.76 -22.36 24.98
N ALA A 610 19.20 -23.39 25.71
CA ALA A 610 20.31 -23.31 26.65
C ALA A 610 21.43 -24.31 26.34
N ILE A 611 22.65 -23.99 26.77
CA ILE A 611 23.78 -24.94 26.73
C ILE A 611 23.43 -26.15 27.60
N GLY A 612 23.70 -27.35 27.10
CA GLY A 612 23.35 -28.62 27.73
C GLY A 612 21.92 -29.10 27.48
N ASP A 613 21.10 -28.39 26.69
CA ASP A 613 19.82 -28.93 26.23
C ASP A 613 20.01 -30.02 25.18
N LEU A 614 19.18 -31.06 25.25
CA LEU A 614 19.18 -32.18 24.29
C LEU A 614 18.13 -31.92 23.21
N LEU A 615 18.52 -31.82 21.95
CA LEU A 615 17.61 -31.56 20.83
C LEU A 615 17.56 -32.75 19.88
N LYS A 616 16.34 -33.13 19.48
CA LYS A 616 16.10 -34.14 18.45
C LYS A 616 15.74 -33.45 17.13
N MET A 617 16.45 -33.78 16.07
CA MET A 617 16.28 -33.17 14.74
C MET A 617 15.63 -34.16 13.79
N GLY A 618 14.32 -34.05 13.57
CA GLY A 618 13.58 -35.02 12.76
C GLY A 618 13.75 -36.47 13.28
N ASN A 619 14.26 -37.36 12.42
CA ASN A 619 14.52 -38.77 12.74
C ASN A 619 15.95 -39.06 13.23
N ALA A 620 16.79 -38.02 13.40
CA ALA A 620 18.17 -38.20 13.87
C ALA A 620 18.24 -38.46 15.39
N GLU A 621 19.37 -39.02 15.83
CA GLU A 621 19.67 -39.18 17.25
C GLU A 621 19.75 -37.81 17.95
N PRO A 622 19.21 -37.68 19.18
CA PRO A 622 19.26 -36.44 19.93
C PRO A 622 20.69 -36.00 20.25
N ARG A 623 20.96 -34.70 20.18
CA ARG A 623 22.29 -34.13 20.46
C ARG A 623 22.24 -32.98 21.44
N THR A 624 23.28 -32.88 22.26
CA THR A 624 23.41 -31.84 23.29
C THR A 624 23.99 -30.56 22.70
N ILE A 625 23.40 -29.41 23.05
CA ILE A 625 23.95 -28.10 22.71
C ILE A 625 25.25 -27.87 23.49
N GLY A 626 26.37 -27.78 22.78
CA GLY A 626 27.68 -27.48 23.36
C GLY A 626 27.96 -25.98 23.47
N ARG A 627 27.44 -25.18 22.52
CA ARG A 627 27.67 -23.73 22.49
C ARG A 627 26.55 -22.98 21.75
N ILE A 628 26.27 -21.76 22.19
CA ILE A 628 25.37 -20.82 21.51
C ILE A 628 26.13 -19.52 21.21
N ALA A 629 25.95 -18.97 20.01
CA ALA A 629 26.47 -17.66 19.63
C ALA A 629 25.38 -16.77 19.07
N TYR A 630 25.29 -15.54 19.57
CA TYR A 630 24.29 -14.56 19.17
C TYR A 630 24.87 -13.58 18.14
N SER A 631 24.11 -13.30 17.09
CA SER A 631 24.30 -12.14 16.21
C SER A 631 23.09 -11.22 16.31
N GLU A 632 23.08 -10.11 15.57
CA GLU A 632 21.97 -9.15 15.64
C GLU A 632 20.61 -9.82 15.34
N ASP A 633 20.54 -10.59 14.25
CA ASP A 633 19.28 -11.18 13.76
C ASP A 633 19.21 -12.70 13.94
N TYR A 634 20.31 -13.38 14.31
CA TYR A 634 20.38 -14.84 14.36
C TYR A 634 20.94 -15.41 15.67
N ILE A 635 20.53 -16.63 16.00
CA ILE A 635 21.10 -17.46 17.06
C ILE A 635 21.74 -18.66 16.37
N ASN A 636 23.05 -18.82 16.52
CA ASN A 636 23.79 -19.97 16.03
C ASN A 636 23.94 -20.97 17.18
N VAL A 637 23.51 -22.21 16.97
CA VAL A 637 23.51 -23.29 17.96
C VAL A 637 24.45 -24.39 17.48
N TYR A 638 25.46 -24.69 18.28
CA TYR A 638 26.50 -25.67 18.00
C TYR A 638 26.35 -26.89 18.90
N PHE A 639 26.59 -28.06 18.32
CA PHE A 639 26.47 -29.37 18.94
C PHE A 639 27.83 -30.07 18.96
N ASP A 640 27.96 -31.07 19.82
CA ASP A 640 29.10 -31.98 19.75
C ASP A 640 28.85 -33.07 18.68
N GLY A 641 29.93 -33.61 18.09
CA GLY A 641 29.90 -34.73 17.13
C GLY A 641 29.93 -34.34 15.64
N ASP A 642 29.47 -35.26 14.79
CA ASP A 642 29.58 -35.16 13.31
C ASP A 642 28.62 -34.15 12.68
N LEU A 643 28.85 -33.74 11.43
CA LEU A 643 27.94 -32.85 10.71
C LEU A 643 26.51 -33.43 10.61
N PHE A 644 25.52 -32.55 10.60
CA PHE A 644 24.12 -32.93 10.37
C PHE A 644 23.85 -33.09 8.89
N ASP A 645 22.97 -34.03 8.52
CA ASP A 645 22.39 -34.07 7.18
C ASP A 645 21.35 -32.94 7.05
N PRO A 646 21.56 -31.96 6.15
CA PRO A 646 20.66 -30.84 5.95
C PRO A 646 19.24 -31.22 5.51
N LYS A 647 19.06 -32.37 4.86
CA LYS A 647 17.74 -32.85 4.40
C LYS A 647 16.91 -33.43 5.54
N LEU A 648 17.58 -34.04 6.51
CA LEU A 648 16.93 -34.66 7.68
C LEU A 648 16.78 -33.69 8.86
N SER A 649 17.71 -32.73 8.97
CA SER A 649 17.84 -31.87 10.17
C SER A 649 17.51 -30.40 9.90
N GLY A 650 17.59 -29.95 8.65
CA GLY A 650 17.29 -28.58 8.25
C GLY A 650 15.82 -28.32 7.98
N PHE A 651 15.49 -27.06 7.68
CA PHE A 651 14.14 -26.64 7.30
C PHE A 651 13.55 -27.53 6.17
N PRO A 652 12.26 -27.91 6.23
CA PRO A 652 11.23 -27.50 7.19
C PRO A 652 11.14 -28.39 8.45
N ASN A 653 12.09 -29.29 8.69
CA ASN A 653 12.05 -30.18 9.84
C ASN A 653 12.12 -29.38 11.15
N LYS A 654 11.33 -29.79 12.13
CA LYS A 654 11.34 -29.17 13.46
C LYS A 654 12.38 -29.83 14.35
N LEU A 655 13.08 -29.02 15.13
CA LEU A 655 14.02 -29.45 16.16
C LEU A 655 13.29 -29.45 17.50
N GLU A 656 13.04 -30.63 18.04
CA GLU A 656 12.36 -30.81 19.32
C GLU A 656 13.37 -30.68 20.47
N ILE A 657 13.10 -29.79 21.41
CA ILE A 657 13.89 -29.62 22.63
C ILE A 657 13.37 -30.64 23.64
N LEU A 658 14.13 -31.70 23.88
CA LEU A 658 13.72 -32.78 24.77
C LEU A 658 13.71 -32.31 26.24
N PRO A 659 12.78 -32.83 27.06
CA PRO A 659 12.82 -32.62 28.50
C PRO A 659 14.15 -33.15 29.06
N LYS A 660 14.72 -32.43 30.02
CA LYS A 660 15.84 -32.94 30.81
C LYS A 660 15.36 -33.97 31.82
#